data_AF-A0A8J4SX45-F1
#
_entry.id   AF-A0A8J4SX45-F1
#
_cell.length_a   1.000
_cell.length_b   1.000
_cell.length_c   1.000
_cell.angle_alpha   90.00
_cell.angle_beta   90.00
_cell.angle_gamma   90.00
#
_symmetry.space_group_name_H-M   'P 1'
#
loop_
_entity.id
_entity.type
_entity.pdbx_description
1 polymer ?
#
loop_
_entity_poly.entity_id
_entity_poly.type
_entity_poly.pdbx_seq_one_letter_code
_entity_poly.pdbx_strand_id
1 'polypeptide(L)'
;MGSGGMIPSYLLIKNLDMLNTIWSLVLPGAVPIFSVILVMNFFAAVPKALEEAAFIDGANALQVLFKVYVPVSIPALATDLGIGAIWLSPVCKSPQDDNGYDISDYQDIDPMFGSLEDMELLIQEAGKRDIRIIMDLVLNHSSDEHPWFKEARKSKDNPYHDYYVWRDGVEGTPPNDLGSTFGGSAWEWVPELGQYYLHLFSVKQPDLNWENPKVRQEIYDMIQWWMDKGVGGFRLDVIDLIGKEPDLKITGNGPNLRKYMRELSKETFQKGDLLTVGETWGATPESAKLYSNPDGSELSMVFQFEHISLDEQAGKGKWDLQPLDLLQLKKVLSKWQTELKGEAWNSLFWNNHDLPRIVSRWGDDGEYRVESAKMLATLLHGMQGTPYVYQGEELGMTNVRYDIEEYRDIELLNLYKERIGNGYSKEDVMESIYAKGRDNAPAFQMQLSDSQFFDFPGCQFLMNDPSGYHRNSKPGSNSFLHTLTAGEDIGPLGTDRCLFHKMIAESTCSRTQLTKDPDLILKHVLLYHDGTGEGMAGRSYNNHFILHVRDNVKLLGYLPFLNIMGQLVIAILLGILYRAIRGVPLSAQSGISFSGKRLLRFGIILLGLKLNLLDIVHAGYKVVALAAINVAITIFVVYGLSKWLKIDKRIGLLTACGTAICGAAAVVAIAPQIKAKDEETAVGAATVAILGTIFTLAYTLLYPVLGLSANGYGVFTGATLHEVAHVIAGAAPGGQGALDMAVIVKLTRVAMLVPIALIIGLWSGRQASGGEQQSAKGIRWRELPVPWFIFGFLAMSGLNTLGIIPQEMISGLLVLSYMLLAMAMAGLGLGVDIATFRRLGKKPFLAGLLGSIVLSVIGFVLVCGFGLN
;
A
#
# COMPACT_ATOMS: atom_id res chain seq x y z
N MET A 1 9.83 -6.39 25.19
CA MET A 1 10.80 -7.17 24.38
C MET A 1 10.03 -7.92 23.31
N GLY A 2 10.37 -7.67 22.04
CA GLY A 2 9.60 -8.04 20.86
C GLY A 2 9.29 -6.83 19.97
N SER A 3 10.30 -5.98 19.74
CA SER A 3 10.21 -4.76 18.92
C SER A 3 10.05 -5.13 17.44
N GLY A 4 8.81 -5.20 16.97
CA GLY A 4 8.47 -5.17 15.54
C GLY A 4 8.53 -3.73 15.04
N GLY A 5 9.70 -3.10 15.09
CA GLY A 5 9.88 -1.77 14.52
C GLY A 5 9.86 -1.86 13.00
N MET A 6 9.00 -1.08 12.35
CA MET A 6 9.20 -0.72 10.95
C MET A 6 10.56 -0.01 10.86
N ILE A 7 11.53 -0.70 10.26
CA ILE A 7 12.84 -0.15 9.98
C ILE A 7 12.61 0.98 8.97
N PRO A 8 13.02 2.23 9.24
CA PRO A 8 12.97 3.31 8.25
C PRO A 8 13.51 2.77 6.93
N SER A 9 12.77 2.92 5.82
CA SER A 9 13.16 2.33 4.53
C SER A 9 14.61 2.65 4.18
N TYR A 10 15.07 3.85 4.53
CA TYR A 10 16.48 4.24 4.45
C TYR A 10 17.43 3.35 5.26
N LEU A 11 17.14 3.06 6.54
CA LEU A 11 17.94 2.15 7.38
C LEU A 11 17.87 0.70 6.88
N LEU A 12 16.72 0.27 6.34
CA LEU A 12 16.58 -1.04 5.72
C LEU A 12 17.47 -1.14 4.48
N ILE A 13 17.40 -0.15 3.58
CA ILE A 13 18.20 -0.03 2.37
C ILE A 13 19.70 0.08 2.70
N LYS A 14 20.05 0.86 3.73
CA LYS A 14 21.42 1.02 4.24
C LYS A 14 21.97 -0.29 4.80
N ASN A 15 21.21 -0.98 5.65
CA ASN A 15 21.64 -2.24 6.26
C ASN A 15 21.66 -3.40 5.26
N LEU A 16 20.93 -3.30 4.16
CA LEU A 16 20.98 -4.24 3.04
C LEU A 16 22.07 -3.91 2.02
N ASP A 17 22.84 -2.82 2.23
CA ASP A 17 23.90 -2.34 1.34
C ASP A 17 23.38 -1.98 -0.07
N MET A 18 22.13 -1.54 -0.13
CA MET A 18 21.40 -1.23 -1.35
C MET A 18 21.33 0.28 -1.65
N LEU A 19 22.06 1.09 -0.88
CA LEU A 19 22.19 2.52 -1.13
C LEU A 19 22.74 2.75 -2.55
N ASN A 20 22.14 3.68 -3.29
CA ASN A 20 22.48 3.99 -4.69
C ASN A 20 22.23 2.84 -5.69
N THR A 21 21.32 1.91 -5.38
CA THR A 21 20.91 0.84 -6.31
C THR A 21 19.46 1.02 -6.73
N ILE A 22 19.09 0.62 -7.96
CA ILE A 22 17.70 0.71 -8.43
C ILE A 22 16.70 -0.07 -7.54
N TRP A 23 17.20 -1.07 -6.81
CA TRP A 23 16.40 -1.91 -5.92
C TRP A 23 16.00 -1.22 -4.62
N SER A 24 16.69 -0.14 -4.21
CA SER A 24 16.27 0.68 -3.06
C SER A 24 14.94 1.37 -3.30
N LEU A 25 14.54 1.56 -4.56
CA LEU A 25 13.29 2.21 -4.97
C LEU A 25 12.14 1.20 -5.15
N VAL A 26 12.45 -0.02 -5.57
CA VAL A 26 11.45 -1.03 -5.97
C VAL A 26 10.88 -1.82 -4.79
N LEU A 27 11.73 -2.17 -3.81
CA LEU A 27 11.35 -3.12 -2.76
C LEU A 27 10.45 -2.56 -1.66
N PRO A 28 10.62 -1.31 -1.18
CA PRO A 28 9.71 -0.75 -0.20
C PRO A 28 8.27 -0.53 -0.71
N GLY A 29 8.08 -0.36 -2.03
CA GLY A 29 6.79 -0.02 -2.66
C GLY A 29 5.96 -1.21 -3.16
N ALA A 30 6.41 -2.46 -3.00
CA ALA A 30 5.82 -3.62 -3.67
C ALA A 30 4.63 -4.29 -2.95
N VAL A 31 3.86 -3.55 -2.14
CA VAL A 31 2.62 -3.97 -1.44
C VAL A 31 2.84 -4.75 -0.12
N PRO A 32 2.53 -4.15 1.04
CA PRO A 32 2.43 -4.88 2.31
C PRO A 32 1.28 -5.90 2.28
N ILE A 33 1.52 -7.14 2.71
CA ILE A 33 0.49 -8.19 2.89
C ILE A 33 -0.66 -7.73 3.80
N PHE A 34 -0.40 -6.75 4.67
CA PHE A 34 -1.35 -6.12 5.57
C PHE A 34 -2.45 -5.34 4.84
N SER A 35 -2.10 -4.68 3.73
CA SER A 35 -3.01 -3.93 2.85
C SER A 35 -4.17 -4.78 2.33
N VAL A 36 -3.86 -5.99 1.87
CA VAL A 36 -4.86 -6.92 1.35
C VAL A 36 -5.82 -7.40 2.44
N ILE A 37 -5.32 -7.62 3.66
CA ILE A 37 -6.13 -8.06 4.81
C ILE A 37 -7.02 -6.92 5.33
N LEU A 38 -6.50 -5.70 5.34
CA LEU A 38 -7.20 -4.50 5.81
C LEU A 38 -8.32 -4.11 4.85
N VAL A 39 -8.06 -4.13 3.54
CA VAL A 39 -9.07 -3.92 2.49
C VAL A 39 -10.13 -5.03 2.52
N MET A 40 -9.73 -6.29 2.74
CA MET A 40 -10.69 -7.40 2.87
C MET A 40 -11.60 -7.25 4.10
N ASN A 41 -11.06 -6.89 5.26
CA ASN A 41 -11.85 -6.70 6.48
C ASN A 41 -12.76 -5.47 6.38
N PHE A 42 -12.30 -4.41 5.72
CA PHE A 42 -13.11 -3.22 5.45
C PHE A 42 -14.30 -3.56 4.55
N PHE A 43 -14.08 -4.25 3.43
CA PHE A 43 -15.17 -4.69 2.55
C PHE A 43 -16.16 -5.64 3.25
N ALA A 44 -15.70 -6.45 4.20
CA ALA A 44 -16.55 -7.30 5.02
C ALA A 44 -17.40 -6.53 6.06
N ALA A 45 -16.99 -5.32 6.43
CA ALA A 45 -17.68 -4.46 7.40
C ALA A 45 -18.67 -3.47 6.74
N VAL A 46 -18.62 -3.30 5.42
CA VAL A 46 -19.61 -2.49 4.69
C VAL A 46 -21.02 -3.09 4.91
N PRO A 47 -21.98 -2.31 5.44
CA PRO A 47 -23.32 -2.82 5.72
C PRO A 47 -23.98 -3.40 4.46
N LYS A 48 -24.40 -4.66 4.51
CA LYS A 48 -25.13 -5.32 3.40
C LYS A 48 -26.38 -4.55 2.96
N ALA A 49 -26.98 -3.77 3.84
CA ALA A 49 -28.12 -2.91 3.52
C ALA A 49 -27.82 -1.88 2.41
N LEU A 50 -26.57 -1.42 2.25
CA LEU A 50 -26.16 -0.51 1.16
C LEU A 50 -26.08 -1.24 -0.19
N GLU A 51 -25.59 -2.47 -0.18
CA GLU A 51 -25.57 -3.35 -1.34
C GLU A 51 -27.00 -3.73 -1.76
N GLU A 52 -27.84 -4.14 -0.80
CA GLU A 52 -29.24 -4.48 -1.03
C GLU A 52 -30.07 -3.29 -1.53
N ALA A 53 -29.88 -2.09 -0.95
CA ALA A 53 -30.51 -0.87 -1.42
C ALA A 53 -30.11 -0.54 -2.87
N ALA A 54 -28.82 -0.67 -3.21
CA ALA A 54 -28.34 -0.42 -4.57
C ALA A 54 -28.90 -1.44 -5.58
N PHE A 55 -29.07 -2.71 -5.19
CA PHE A 55 -29.73 -3.70 -6.04
C PHE A 55 -31.23 -3.44 -6.19
N ILE A 56 -31.92 -2.98 -5.12
CA ILE A 56 -33.34 -2.58 -5.17
C ILE A 56 -33.54 -1.39 -6.11
N ASP A 57 -32.59 -0.46 -6.14
CA ASP A 57 -32.55 0.69 -7.06
C ASP A 57 -32.08 0.32 -8.49
N GLY A 58 -31.89 -0.97 -8.78
CA GLY A 58 -31.62 -1.50 -10.12
C GLY A 58 -30.15 -1.49 -10.53
N ALA A 59 -29.21 -1.24 -9.61
CA ALA A 59 -27.78 -1.33 -9.90
C ALA A 59 -27.36 -2.80 -10.07
N ASN A 60 -26.57 -3.10 -11.11
CA ASN A 60 -25.96 -4.42 -11.25
C ASN A 60 -24.69 -4.54 -10.39
N ALA A 61 -24.19 -5.75 -10.18
CA ALA A 61 -23.05 -6.01 -9.28
C ALA A 61 -21.79 -5.17 -9.61
N LEU A 62 -21.57 -4.84 -10.89
CA LEU A 62 -20.47 -3.97 -11.31
C LEU A 62 -20.71 -2.52 -10.89
N GLN A 63 -21.95 -2.04 -11.02
CA GLN A 63 -22.34 -0.69 -10.58
C GLN A 63 -22.31 -0.58 -9.05
N VAL A 64 -22.73 -1.61 -8.32
CA VAL A 64 -22.60 -1.64 -6.85
C VAL A 64 -21.12 -1.61 -6.45
N LEU A 65 -20.26 -2.37 -7.14
CA LEU A 65 -18.82 -2.34 -6.92
C LEU A 65 -18.25 -0.93 -7.11
N PHE A 66 -18.52 -0.28 -8.24
CA PHE A 66 -17.88 1.00 -8.57
C PHE A 66 -18.55 2.24 -7.98
N LYS A 67 -19.84 2.18 -7.64
CA LYS A 67 -20.61 3.33 -7.10
C LYS A 67 -20.85 3.26 -5.60
N VAL A 68 -20.71 2.09 -4.98
CA VAL A 68 -20.94 1.92 -3.54
C VAL A 68 -19.65 1.45 -2.87
N TYR A 69 -19.12 0.30 -3.27
CA TYR A 69 -17.96 -0.28 -2.60
C TYR A 69 -16.65 0.51 -2.82
N VAL A 70 -16.36 0.93 -4.05
CA VAL A 70 -15.14 1.67 -4.37
C VAL A 70 -15.07 3.02 -3.65
N PRO A 71 -16.10 3.89 -3.70
CA PRO A 71 -16.08 5.17 -2.98
C PRO A 71 -15.98 5.01 -1.47
N VAL A 72 -16.71 4.06 -0.90
CA VAL A 72 -16.67 3.76 0.53
C VAL A 72 -15.30 3.22 0.96
N SER A 73 -14.56 2.54 0.06
CA SER A 73 -13.22 2.01 0.32
C SER A 73 -12.07 3.02 0.19
N ILE A 74 -12.33 4.25 -0.29
CA ILE A 74 -11.28 5.25 -0.51
C ILE A 74 -10.51 5.61 0.80
N PRO A 75 -11.14 5.78 1.97
CA PRO A 75 -10.41 6.02 3.22
C PRO A 75 -9.50 4.85 3.63
N ALA A 76 -9.94 3.61 3.39
CA ALA A 76 -9.12 2.42 3.63
C ALA A 76 -7.94 2.32 2.66
N LEU A 77 -8.14 2.72 1.39
CA LEU A 77 -7.10 2.81 0.37
C LEU A 77 -6.12 3.97 0.61
N ALA A 78 -6.57 5.07 1.23
CA ALA A 78 -5.73 6.18 1.67
C ALA A 78 -4.86 5.79 2.88
N THR A 79 -5.37 4.94 3.77
CA THR A 79 -4.57 4.37 4.86
C THR A 79 -3.44 3.47 4.34
N ASP A 80 -3.62 2.91 3.14
CA ASP A 80 -2.63 2.08 2.42
C ASP A 80 -1.44 2.89 1.83
N LEU A 81 -1.43 4.22 1.97
CA LEU A 81 -0.31 5.09 1.58
C LEU A 81 0.97 4.88 2.42
N GLY A 82 0.93 3.98 3.41
CA GLY A 82 2.08 3.74 4.30
C GLY A 82 2.36 4.93 5.23
N ILE A 83 1.34 5.74 5.53
CA ILE A 83 1.44 6.86 6.46
C ILE A 83 1.75 6.32 7.87
N GLY A 84 2.87 6.76 8.46
CA GLY A 84 3.25 6.38 9.83
C GLY A 84 2.63 7.28 10.90
N ALA A 85 2.10 8.44 10.50
CA ALA A 85 1.49 9.42 11.38
C ALA A 85 0.44 10.26 10.64
N ILE A 86 -0.57 10.73 11.37
CA ILE A 86 -1.56 11.71 10.92
C ILE A 86 -1.41 12.94 11.81
N TRP A 87 -1.10 14.08 11.21
CA TRP A 87 -1.18 15.37 11.88
C TRP A 87 -2.57 15.96 11.68
N LEU A 88 -3.26 16.18 12.80
CA LEU A 88 -4.54 16.86 12.83
C LEU A 88 -4.31 18.34 13.15
N SER A 89 -4.85 19.21 12.32
CA SER A 89 -5.09 20.62 12.68
C SER A 89 -5.94 20.71 13.96
N PRO A 90 -6.02 21.89 14.61
CA PRO A 90 -6.72 22.02 15.89
C PRO A 90 -8.15 21.46 15.87
N VAL A 91 -8.40 20.47 16.72
CA VAL A 91 -9.73 19.88 16.95
C VAL A 91 -10.29 20.21 18.34
N CYS A 92 -9.49 20.89 19.17
CA CYS A 92 -9.91 21.35 20.49
C CYS A 92 -11.02 22.40 20.36
N LYS A 93 -11.82 22.52 21.41
CA LYS A 93 -12.98 23.41 21.43
C LYS A 93 -12.61 24.86 21.11
N SER A 94 -13.25 25.45 20.12
CA SER A 94 -12.92 26.79 19.62
C SER A 94 -14.15 27.56 19.16
N PRO A 95 -14.19 28.90 19.32
CA PRO A 95 -15.20 29.76 18.67
C PRO A 95 -15.08 29.84 17.14
N GLN A 96 -14.01 29.30 16.56
CA GLN A 96 -13.76 29.21 15.11
C GLN A 96 -13.51 30.58 14.44
N ASP A 97 -12.96 31.56 15.17
CA ASP A 97 -12.58 32.86 14.59
C ASP A 97 -11.39 32.73 13.63
N ASP A 98 -10.48 31.79 13.90
CA ASP A 98 -9.37 31.38 13.04
C ASP A 98 -9.36 29.84 12.88
N ASN A 99 -10.55 29.29 12.59
CA ASN A 99 -10.74 27.88 12.23
C ASN A 99 -10.11 26.85 13.20
N GLY A 100 -10.18 27.12 14.50
CA GLY A 100 -9.71 26.22 15.56
C GLY A 100 -8.43 26.65 16.26
N TYR A 101 -7.66 27.59 15.69
CA TYR A 101 -6.45 28.13 16.33
C TYR A 101 -6.75 29.04 17.52
N ASP A 102 -7.95 29.60 17.59
CA ASP A 102 -8.49 30.28 18.77
C ASP A 102 -9.09 29.27 19.77
N ILE A 103 -8.25 28.56 20.53
CA ILE A 103 -8.69 27.50 21.46
C ILE A 103 -9.32 28.08 22.75
N SER A 104 -10.55 27.67 23.05
CA SER A 104 -11.30 28.04 24.27
C SER A 104 -11.24 27.00 25.39
N ASP A 105 -10.93 25.74 25.06
CA ASP A 105 -10.64 24.68 26.02
C ASP A 105 -9.66 23.67 25.41
N TYR A 106 -8.46 23.54 26.00
CA TYR A 106 -7.40 22.67 25.50
C TYR A 106 -7.63 21.17 25.77
N GLN A 107 -8.56 20.82 26.66
CA GLN A 107 -8.81 19.44 27.10
C GLN A 107 -10.21 18.94 26.72
N ASP A 108 -10.91 19.67 25.86
CA ASP A 108 -12.20 19.30 25.29
C ASP A 108 -12.15 19.37 23.75
N ILE A 109 -12.98 18.56 23.10
CA ILE A 109 -13.06 18.49 21.63
C ILE A 109 -14.21 19.36 21.15
N ASP A 110 -14.02 20.07 20.04
CA ASP A 110 -15.10 20.85 19.45
C ASP A 110 -16.27 19.93 19.02
N PRO A 111 -17.53 20.23 19.40
CA PRO A 111 -18.69 19.41 19.03
C PRO A 111 -18.86 19.21 17.51
N MET A 112 -18.29 20.08 16.68
CA MET A 112 -18.27 19.91 15.22
C MET A 112 -17.48 18.67 14.78
N PHE A 113 -16.45 18.27 15.54
CA PHE A 113 -15.60 17.12 15.24
C PHE A 113 -16.01 15.84 15.99
N GLY A 114 -16.78 15.98 17.07
CA GLY A 114 -17.28 14.86 17.86
C GLY A 114 -17.11 15.10 19.36
N SER A 115 -16.86 14.02 20.08
CA SER A 115 -16.63 14.01 21.53
C SER A 115 -15.18 13.67 21.88
N LEU A 116 -14.79 13.88 23.14
CA LEU A 116 -13.49 13.42 23.64
C LEU A 116 -13.35 11.90 23.53
N GLU A 117 -14.44 11.16 23.73
CA GLU A 117 -14.49 9.71 23.56
C GLU A 117 -14.22 9.28 22.11
N ASP A 118 -14.71 10.04 21.13
CA ASP A 118 -14.42 9.78 19.71
C ASP A 118 -12.94 10.01 19.39
N MET A 119 -12.33 11.03 20.00
CA MET A 119 -10.89 11.29 19.87
C MET A 119 -10.05 10.17 20.51
N GLU A 120 -10.43 9.68 21.69
CA GLU A 120 -9.77 8.52 22.32
C GLU A 120 -9.91 7.27 21.46
N LEU A 121 -11.09 7.05 20.85
CA LEU A 121 -11.31 5.95 19.92
C LEU A 121 -10.41 6.08 18.67
N LEU A 122 -10.28 7.30 18.11
CA LEU A 122 -9.41 7.58 16.97
C LEU A 122 -7.95 7.22 17.30
N ILE A 123 -7.44 7.69 18.45
CA ILE A 123 -6.07 7.39 18.91
C ILE A 123 -5.88 5.88 19.06
N GLN A 124 -6.82 5.17 19.68
CA GLN A 124 -6.74 3.72 19.87
C GLN A 124 -6.78 2.94 18.55
N GLU A 125 -7.69 3.30 17.63
CA GLU A 125 -7.81 2.63 16.34
C GLU A 125 -6.62 2.93 15.42
N ALA A 126 -6.08 4.15 15.45
CA ALA A 126 -4.84 4.51 14.76
C ALA A 126 -3.66 3.68 15.31
N GLY A 127 -3.54 3.58 16.64
CA GLY A 127 -2.52 2.77 17.29
C GLY A 127 -2.58 1.28 16.92
N LYS A 128 -3.78 0.69 16.78
CA LYS A 128 -3.96 -0.70 16.29
C LYS A 128 -3.45 -0.91 14.86
N ARG A 129 -3.28 0.17 14.10
CA ARG A 129 -2.81 0.18 12.70
C ARG A 129 -1.38 0.72 12.57
N ASP A 130 -0.66 0.87 13.68
CA ASP A 130 0.68 1.47 13.72
C ASP A 130 0.74 2.91 13.17
N ILE A 131 -0.36 3.67 13.28
CA ILE A 131 -0.46 5.07 12.89
C ILE A 131 -0.46 5.95 14.14
N ARG A 132 0.47 6.90 14.21
CA ARG A 132 0.54 7.89 15.29
C ARG A 132 -0.36 9.08 15.02
N ILE A 133 -1.18 9.48 15.99
CA ILE A 133 -1.91 10.75 15.93
C ILE A 133 -1.03 11.87 16.48
N ILE A 134 -0.79 12.90 15.68
CA ILE A 134 -0.03 14.09 16.03
C ILE A 134 -1.02 15.23 16.22
N MET A 135 -1.09 15.79 17.42
CA MET A 135 -2.00 16.89 17.75
C MET A 135 -1.35 18.24 17.49
N ASP A 136 -2.13 19.22 17.02
CA ASP A 136 -1.69 20.62 17.00
C ASP A 136 -1.72 21.23 18.41
N LEU A 137 -0.63 21.86 18.81
CA LEU A 137 -0.49 22.58 20.07
C LEU A 137 -0.33 24.08 19.81
N VAL A 138 -1.40 24.82 20.08
CA VAL A 138 -1.43 26.28 19.97
C VAL A 138 -1.10 26.91 21.32
N LEU A 139 0.18 27.19 21.55
CA LEU A 139 0.68 27.59 22.87
C LEU A 139 1.07 29.07 22.96
N ASN A 140 1.07 29.81 21.84
CA ASN A 140 1.42 31.22 21.85
C ASN A 140 0.31 32.12 22.41
N HIS A 141 -0.93 31.76 22.12
CA HIS A 141 -2.16 32.47 22.45
C HIS A 141 -3.27 31.47 22.79
N SER A 142 -4.36 31.94 23.40
CA SER A 142 -5.62 31.21 23.53
C SER A 142 -6.75 32.03 22.91
N SER A 143 -7.97 31.49 22.86
CA SER A 143 -9.16 32.31 22.59
C SER A 143 -9.41 33.34 23.70
N ASP A 144 -9.99 34.48 23.35
CA ASP A 144 -10.57 35.43 24.32
C ASP A 144 -11.79 34.85 25.07
N GLU A 145 -12.32 33.73 24.59
CA GLU A 145 -13.35 32.97 25.26
C GLU A 145 -12.83 31.92 26.25
N HIS A 146 -11.51 31.72 26.33
CA HIS A 146 -10.89 30.80 27.27
C HIS A 146 -11.16 31.27 28.73
N PRO A 147 -11.43 30.35 29.68
CA PRO A 147 -11.66 30.72 31.08
C PRO A 147 -10.56 31.61 31.67
N TRP A 148 -9.30 31.35 31.33
CA TRP A 148 -8.17 32.19 31.75
C TRP A 148 -8.35 33.66 31.33
N PHE A 149 -8.71 33.95 30.06
CA PHE A 149 -8.88 35.33 29.60
C PHE A 149 -10.12 36.00 30.17
N LYS A 150 -11.22 35.24 30.26
CA LYS A 150 -12.46 35.69 30.90
C LYS A 150 -12.24 36.11 32.36
N GLU A 151 -11.37 35.40 33.10
CA GLU A 151 -10.96 35.82 34.44
C GLU A 151 -9.96 36.98 34.41
N ALA A 152 -8.96 36.95 33.53
CA ALA A 152 -7.93 37.97 33.39
C ALA A 152 -8.50 39.38 33.13
N ARG A 153 -9.62 39.46 32.39
CA ARG A 153 -10.31 40.71 32.05
C ARG A 153 -11.13 41.33 33.19
N LYS A 154 -11.40 40.61 34.28
CA LYS A 154 -12.31 41.10 35.33
C LYS A 154 -11.67 42.17 36.23
N SER A 155 -10.37 42.05 36.50
CA SER A 155 -9.63 42.98 37.38
C SER A 155 -8.12 42.77 37.23
N LYS A 156 -7.34 43.84 37.42
CA LYS A 156 -5.87 43.78 37.50
C LYS A 156 -5.36 42.91 38.65
N ASP A 157 -6.15 42.76 39.71
CA ASP A 157 -5.80 41.94 40.88
C ASP A 157 -6.19 40.45 40.72
N ASN A 158 -6.82 40.06 39.60
CA ASN A 158 -7.21 38.67 39.36
C ASN A 158 -5.96 37.78 39.19
N PRO A 159 -5.90 36.58 39.81
CA PRO A 159 -4.76 35.67 39.66
C PRO A 159 -4.42 35.28 38.21
N TYR A 160 -5.41 35.30 37.30
CA TYR A 160 -5.24 35.02 35.88
C TYR A 160 -4.87 36.26 35.06
N HIS A 161 -4.88 37.47 35.64
CA HIS A 161 -4.58 38.70 34.89
C HIS A 161 -3.19 38.60 34.21
N ASP A 162 -2.19 38.14 34.96
CA ASP A 162 -0.81 37.95 34.46
C ASP A 162 -0.63 36.69 33.59
N TYR A 163 -1.72 36.02 33.17
CA TYR A 163 -1.63 34.93 32.18
C TYR A 163 -1.50 35.49 30.76
N TYR A 164 -1.79 36.77 30.57
CA TYR A 164 -1.74 37.46 29.29
C TYR A 164 -0.86 38.69 29.38
N VAL A 165 -0.45 39.21 28.23
CA VAL A 165 0.42 40.39 28.17
C VAL A 165 -0.41 41.67 28.15
N TRP A 166 -0.37 42.42 29.25
CA TRP A 166 -1.08 43.70 29.42
C TRP A 166 -0.13 44.90 29.48
N ARG A 167 -0.55 46.04 28.93
CA ARG A 167 0.18 47.32 29.08
C ARG A 167 -0.78 48.47 29.37
N ASP A 168 -0.36 49.35 30.27
CA ASP A 168 -1.07 50.60 30.52
C ASP A 168 -0.98 51.51 29.29
N GLY A 169 -2.04 52.25 29.02
CA GLY A 169 -2.11 53.16 27.88
C GLY A 169 -3.30 54.10 27.95
N VAL A 170 -3.50 54.88 26.89
CA VAL A 170 -4.68 55.72 26.70
C VAL A 170 -5.46 55.17 25.51
N GLU A 171 -6.78 55.11 25.61
CA GLU A 171 -7.66 54.69 24.51
C GLU A 171 -7.31 55.43 23.21
N GLY A 172 -7.16 54.67 22.12
CA GLY A 172 -6.76 55.17 20.81
C GLY A 172 -5.25 55.42 20.62
N THR A 173 -4.42 55.27 21.65
CA THR A 173 -2.95 55.30 21.54
C THR A 173 -2.35 53.98 22.05
N PRO A 174 -2.06 53.01 21.15
CA PRO A 174 -1.49 51.73 21.56
C PRO A 174 -0.07 51.92 22.16
N PRO A 175 0.41 50.97 23.00
CA PRO A 175 1.71 51.03 23.65
C PRO A 175 2.89 51.23 22.67
N ASN A 176 2.81 50.62 21.49
CA ASN A 176 3.77 50.79 20.40
C ASN A 176 3.09 50.53 19.04
N ASP A 177 3.89 50.51 17.97
CA ASP A 177 3.49 50.33 16.56
C ASP A 177 3.53 48.86 16.10
N LEU A 178 3.56 47.89 17.01
CA LEU A 178 3.45 46.48 16.63
C LEU A 178 2.14 46.23 15.89
N GLY A 179 2.23 45.61 14.72
CA GLY A 179 1.08 45.22 13.91
C GLY A 179 0.68 43.76 14.13
N SER A 180 -0.61 43.46 13.99
CA SER A 180 -1.13 42.10 13.95
C SER A 180 -0.88 41.46 12.57
N THR A 181 -0.66 40.15 12.56
CA THR A 181 -0.55 39.35 11.33
C THR A 181 -1.80 39.45 10.44
N PHE A 182 -2.98 39.63 11.03
CA PHE A 182 -4.25 39.76 10.31
C PHE A 182 -4.66 41.23 10.06
N GLY A 183 -3.71 42.16 10.20
CA GLY A 183 -3.87 43.58 9.95
C GLY A 183 -4.24 44.40 11.18
N GLY A 184 -3.88 45.69 11.16
CA GLY A 184 -4.12 46.61 12.27
C GLY A 184 -3.08 46.52 13.40
N SER A 185 -3.40 47.13 14.54
CA SER A 185 -2.57 47.12 15.76
C SER A 185 -2.54 45.71 16.37
N ALA A 186 -1.43 45.31 16.98
CA ALA A 186 -1.33 44.10 17.82
C ALA A 186 -1.81 44.33 19.27
N TRP A 187 -2.36 45.52 19.54
CA TRP A 187 -2.83 45.92 20.86
C TRP A 187 -4.29 46.33 20.81
N GLU A 188 -5.11 45.69 21.64
CA GLU A 188 -6.54 45.96 21.75
C GLU A 188 -6.87 46.53 23.15
N TRP A 189 -7.66 47.61 23.18
CA TRP A 189 -8.02 48.33 24.40
C TRP A 189 -9.13 47.64 25.19
N VAL A 190 -8.97 47.55 26.51
CA VAL A 190 -9.99 47.03 27.43
C VAL A 190 -10.42 48.15 28.39
N PRO A 191 -11.57 48.81 28.14
CA PRO A 191 -12.03 49.95 28.93
C PRO A 191 -12.16 49.67 30.42
N GLU A 192 -12.59 48.46 30.80
CA GLU A 192 -12.81 48.07 32.19
C GLU A 192 -11.52 48.03 33.01
N LEU A 193 -10.37 47.79 32.35
CA LEU A 193 -9.05 47.71 32.97
C LEU A 193 -8.20 48.97 32.71
N GLY A 194 -8.56 49.78 31.71
CA GLY A 194 -7.73 50.89 31.26
C GLY A 194 -6.36 50.41 30.75
N GLN A 195 -6.32 49.28 30.07
CA GLN A 195 -5.11 48.62 29.56
C GLN A 195 -5.33 48.05 28.17
N TYR A 196 -4.24 47.88 27.43
CA TYR A 196 -4.20 47.09 26.21
C TYR A 196 -3.74 45.67 26.51
N TYR A 197 -4.30 44.66 25.83
CA TYR A 197 -3.68 43.33 25.75
C TYR A 197 -3.04 43.12 24.38
N LEU A 198 -2.00 42.29 24.35
CA LEU A 198 -1.32 41.90 23.12
C LEU A 198 -2.09 40.79 22.40
N HIS A 199 -2.22 40.91 21.09
CA HIS A 199 -2.65 39.88 20.17
C HIS A 199 -1.84 39.96 18.86
N LEU A 200 -0.94 39.00 18.63
CA LEU A 200 -0.13 38.97 17.39
C LEU A 200 -0.94 38.47 16.18
N PHE A 201 -2.13 37.91 16.41
CA PHE A 201 -3.06 37.39 15.41
C PHE A 201 -4.43 38.11 15.53
N SER A 202 -5.54 37.39 15.46
CA SER A 202 -6.88 37.98 15.63
C SER A 202 -6.99 38.67 16.99
N VAL A 203 -7.87 39.68 17.07
CA VAL A 203 -8.27 40.30 18.35
C VAL A 203 -8.76 39.23 19.33
N LYS A 204 -9.39 38.16 18.85
CA LYS A 204 -9.84 37.03 19.68
C LYS A 204 -8.75 36.02 20.06
N GLN A 205 -7.49 36.27 19.70
CA GLN A 205 -6.34 35.43 20.04
C GLN A 205 -5.36 36.18 20.97
N PRO A 206 -5.75 36.52 22.21
CA PRO A 206 -4.86 37.16 23.18
C PRO A 206 -3.64 36.29 23.50
N ASP A 207 -2.46 36.90 23.45
CA ASP A 207 -1.17 36.24 23.64
C ASP A 207 -0.93 35.85 25.11
N LEU A 208 -0.54 34.59 25.31
CA LEU A 208 -0.16 34.06 26.62
C LEU A 208 1.20 34.62 27.07
N ASN A 209 1.29 34.91 28.37
CA ASN A 209 2.50 35.39 29.02
C ASN A 209 3.39 34.21 29.47
N TRP A 210 4.35 33.84 28.61
CA TRP A 210 5.30 32.76 28.89
C TRP A 210 6.34 33.07 29.97
N GLU A 211 6.50 34.33 30.37
CA GLU A 211 7.36 34.67 31.52
C GLU A 211 6.76 34.14 32.83
N ASN A 212 5.44 34.06 32.90
CA ASN A 212 4.71 33.57 34.07
C ASN A 212 4.90 32.04 34.23
N PRO A 213 5.56 31.58 35.30
CA PRO A 213 5.79 30.14 35.51
C PRO A 213 4.50 29.35 35.72
N LYS A 214 3.40 29.98 36.16
CA LYS A 214 2.11 29.29 36.32
C LYS A 214 1.49 28.92 34.98
N VAL A 215 1.55 29.84 34.00
CA VAL A 215 1.10 29.59 32.62
C VAL A 215 1.87 28.41 32.04
N ARG A 216 3.20 28.41 32.17
CA ARG A 216 4.04 27.30 31.69
C ARG A 216 3.67 25.97 32.34
N GLN A 217 3.46 25.96 33.65
CA GLN A 217 3.08 24.74 34.37
C GLN A 217 1.72 24.20 33.91
N GLU A 218 0.69 25.04 33.76
CA GLU A 218 -0.62 24.59 33.27
C GLU A 218 -0.55 24.05 31.83
N ILE A 219 0.27 24.66 30.98
CA ILE A 219 0.56 24.12 29.63
C ILE A 219 1.22 22.74 29.72
N TYR A 220 2.19 22.54 30.61
CA TYR A 220 2.87 21.24 30.77
C TYR A 220 1.94 20.16 31.28
N ASP A 221 1.03 20.51 32.19
CA ASP A 221 0.03 19.59 32.74
C ASP A 221 -0.99 19.19 31.65
N MET A 222 -1.43 20.15 30.82
CA MET A 222 -2.30 19.90 29.66
C MET A 222 -1.64 18.97 28.63
N ILE A 223 -0.36 19.18 28.32
CA ILE A 223 0.38 18.33 27.37
C ILE A 223 0.51 16.90 27.93
N GLN A 224 0.88 16.77 29.21
CA GLN A 224 0.99 15.46 29.86
C GLN A 224 -0.36 14.72 29.87
N TRP A 225 -1.48 15.44 30.04
CA TRP A 225 -2.81 14.85 29.95
C TRP A 225 -3.11 14.26 28.57
N TRP A 226 -2.72 14.93 27.47
CA TRP A 226 -2.82 14.37 26.13
C TRP A 226 -1.87 13.19 25.91
N MET A 227 -0.66 13.25 26.47
CA MET A 227 0.29 12.13 26.44
C MET A 227 -0.29 10.88 27.13
N ASP A 228 -0.96 11.05 28.26
CA ASP A 228 -1.61 9.94 28.99
C ASP A 228 -2.72 9.27 28.18
N LYS A 229 -3.33 9.97 27.21
CA LYS A 229 -4.30 9.40 26.26
C LYS A 229 -3.68 8.62 25.11
N GLY A 230 -2.36 8.71 24.93
CA GLY A 230 -1.64 7.94 23.92
C GLY A 230 -1.45 8.62 22.57
N VAL A 231 -1.48 9.96 22.52
CA VAL A 231 -1.07 10.70 21.31
C VAL A 231 0.37 10.33 20.93
N GLY A 232 0.65 10.26 19.63
CA GLY A 232 1.96 9.86 19.12
C GLY A 232 2.95 11.02 18.92
N GLY A 233 2.50 12.25 19.15
CA GLY A 233 3.34 13.45 19.04
C GLY A 233 2.55 14.75 18.94
N PHE A 234 3.27 15.85 18.70
CA PHE A 234 2.71 17.19 18.62
C PHE A 234 3.34 18.03 17.49
N ARG A 235 2.52 18.83 16.80
CA ARG A 235 2.97 19.97 16.00
C ARG A 235 2.76 21.23 16.83
N LEU A 236 3.77 22.06 16.97
CA LEU A 236 3.72 23.26 17.82
C LEU A 236 3.56 24.49 16.92
N ASP A 237 2.39 25.12 17.01
CA ASP A 237 2.03 26.31 16.26
C ASP A 237 2.87 27.52 16.68
N VAL A 238 3.42 28.23 15.69
CA VAL A 238 4.22 29.47 15.82
C VAL A 238 5.13 29.50 17.06
N ILE A 239 5.80 28.37 17.32
CA ILE A 239 6.52 28.15 18.57
C ILE A 239 7.69 29.11 18.73
N ASP A 240 8.17 29.71 17.64
CA ASP A 240 9.21 30.74 17.66
C ASP A 240 8.75 32.07 18.29
N LEU A 241 7.45 32.26 18.56
CA LEU A 241 6.89 33.48 19.17
C LEU A 241 6.79 33.44 20.70
N ILE A 242 6.91 32.28 21.35
CA ILE A 242 6.73 32.18 22.82
C ILE A 242 7.82 32.92 23.62
N GLY A 243 8.94 33.26 22.97
CA GLY A 243 10.03 34.04 23.55
C GLY A 243 9.91 35.56 23.41
N LYS A 244 8.77 36.07 22.91
CA LYS A 244 8.52 37.50 22.62
C LYS A 244 8.86 38.45 23.77
N GLU A 245 9.38 39.62 23.42
CA GLU A 245 9.57 40.79 24.28
C GLU A 245 8.88 42.02 23.62
N PRO A 246 7.56 42.18 23.82
CA PRO A 246 6.75 43.15 23.08
C PRO A 246 7.17 44.60 23.28
N ASP A 247 7.70 44.94 24.45
CA ASP A 247 8.19 46.30 24.76
C ASP A 247 9.40 46.69 23.91
N LEU A 248 10.23 45.71 23.54
CA LEU A 248 11.37 45.88 22.63
C LEU A 248 11.00 45.62 21.16
N LYS A 249 9.70 45.39 20.88
CA LYS A 249 9.16 45.03 19.57
C LYS A 249 9.76 43.73 19.02
N ILE A 250 10.20 42.82 19.90
CA ILE A 250 10.70 41.50 19.53
C ILE A 250 9.54 40.52 19.60
N THR A 251 9.07 40.02 18.46
CA THR A 251 7.96 39.05 18.38
C THR A 251 8.48 37.61 18.29
N GLY A 252 9.27 37.29 17.26
CA GLY A 252 9.84 35.97 17.03
C GLY A 252 11.30 35.83 17.45
N ASN A 253 11.73 34.60 17.78
CA ASN A 253 13.09 34.24 18.15
C ASN A 253 13.67 35.08 19.31
N GLY A 254 12.81 35.48 20.26
CA GLY A 254 13.26 36.26 21.41
C GLY A 254 14.23 35.50 22.32
N PRO A 255 14.96 36.22 23.20
CA PRO A 255 16.13 35.69 23.89
C PRO A 255 15.82 34.51 24.83
N ASN A 256 14.60 34.45 25.37
CA ASN A 256 14.16 33.39 26.27
C ASN A 256 13.55 32.17 25.54
N LEU A 257 13.38 32.20 24.22
CA LEU A 257 12.73 31.12 23.44
C LEU A 257 13.37 29.76 23.74
N ARG A 258 14.70 29.67 23.63
CA ARG A 258 15.42 28.41 23.85
C ARG A 258 15.33 27.90 25.28
N LYS A 259 15.26 28.80 26.24
CA LYS A 259 15.06 28.45 27.65
C LYS A 259 13.69 27.78 27.81
N TYR A 260 12.63 28.37 27.26
CA TYR A 260 11.28 27.84 27.33
C TYR A 260 11.12 26.54 26.54
N MET A 261 11.71 26.40 25.34
CA MET A 261 11.67 25.16 24.57
C MET A 261 12.34 23.98 25.29
N ARG A 262 13.49 24.22 25.92
CA ARG A 262 14.19 23.20 26.72
C ARG A 262 13.43 22.82 27.98
N GLU A 263 12.86 23.81 28.67
CA GLU A 263 12.01 23.59 29.85
C GLU A 263 10.77 22.76 29.47
N LEU A 264 10.08 23.16 28.39
CA LEU A 264 8.95 22.44 27.82
C LEU A 264 9.32 20.98 27.48
N SER A 265 10.37 20.78 26.67
CA SER A 265 10.80 19.43 26.25
C SER A 265 11.16 18.54 27.44
N LYS A 266 11.90 19.07 28.42
CA LYS A 266 12.28 18.33 29.63
C LYS A 266 11.08 17.97 30.50
N GLU A 267 10.14 18.90 30.69
CA GLU A 267 8.97 18.69 31.54
C GLU A 267 7.84 17.92 30.83
N THR A 268 7.90 17.73 29.51
CA THR A 268 6.89 16.97 28.76
C THR A 268 7.53 15.95 27.81
N PHE A 269 8.01 16.37 26.63
CA PHE A 269 8.30 15.50 25.49
C PHE A 269 9.35 14.42 25.76
N GLN A 270 10.39 14.72 26.55
CA GLN A 270 11.43 13.75 26.93
C GLN A 270 10.94 12.63 27.84
N LYS A 271 9.72 12.75 28.39
CA LYS A 271 9.09 11.71 29.22
C LYS A 271 8.39 10.63 28.37
N GLY A 272 8.27 10.82 27.05
CA GLY A 272 7.59 9.88 26.15
C GLY A 272 8.36 9.63 24.84
N ASP A 273 7.87 8.67 24.04
CA ASP A 273 8.36 8.41 22.67
C ASP A 273 7.47 9.17 21.67
N LEU A 274 7.69 10.47 21.55
CA LEU A 274 6.84 11.38 20.78
C LEU A 274 7.58 12.00 19.60
N LEU A 275 6.87 12.18 18.49
CA LEU A 275 7.33 13.01 17.38
C LEU A 275 6.94 14.47 17.65
N THR A 276 7.91 15.38 17.69
CA THR A 276 7.63 16.82 17.87
C THR A 276 8.15 17.65 16.71
N VAL A 277 7.29 18.49 16.14
CA VAL A 277 7.66 19.39 15.04
C VAL A 277 7.23 20.81 15.38
N GLY A 278 8.17 21.74 15.37
CA GLY A 278 7.88 23.16 15.60
C GLY A 278 7.63 23.88 14.29
N GLU A 279 6.60 24.72 14.22
CA GLU A 279 6.47 25.69 13.15
C GLU A 279 7.33 26.92 13.44
N THR A 280 8.30 27.18 12.57
CA THR A 280 9.28 28.25 12.78
C THR A 280 9.52 29.03 11.49
N TRP A 281 8.74 30.07 11.26
CA TRP A 281 8.79 30.90 10.05
C TRP A 281 10.16 31.57 9.87
N GLY A 282 10.79 31.97 10.98
CA GLY A 282 12.11 32.63 10.99
C GLY A 282 13.32 31.70 11.11
N ALA A 283 13.16 30.38 11.00
CA ALA A 283 14.28 29.45 11.21
C ALA A 283 15.37 29.56 10.14
N THR A 284 16.62 29.48 10.60
CA THR A 284 17.81 29.27 9.75
C THR A 284 18.37 27.88 10.02
N PRO A 285 19.27 27.34 9.17
CA PRO A 285 19.93 26.07 9.44
C PRO A 285 20.61 26.01 10.82
N GLU A 286 21.19 27.12 11.27
CA GLU A 286 21.85 27.26 12.56
C GLU A 286 20.86 27.18 13.73
N SER A 287 19.71 27.87 13.65
CA SER A 287 18.68 27.74 14.69
C SER A 287 18.01 26.37 14.65
N ALA A 288 17.77 25.81 13.47
CA ALA A 288 17.22 24.46 13.30
C ALA A 288 18.13 23.38 13.89
N LYS A 289 19.46 23.52 13.82
CA LYS A 289 20.41 22.64 14.52
C LYS A 289 20.27 22.65 16.03
N LEU A 290 19.89 23.80 16.58
CA LEU A 290 19.64 23.92 18.02
C LEU A 290 18.28 23.34 18.39
N TYR A 291 17.24 23.67 17.61
CA TYR A 291 15.86 23.25 17.87
C TYR A 291 15.62 21.76 17.63
N SER A 292 16.32 21.15 16.67
CA SER A 292 16.13 19.75 16.26
C SER A 292 17.36 18.88 16.47
N ASN A 293 18.15 19.20 17.51
CA ASN A 293 19.33 18.45 17.87
C ASN A 293 18.96 16.98 18.17
N PRO A 294 19.64 15.98 17.58
CA PRO A 294 19.39 14.55 17.80
C PRO A 294 19.53 14.07 19.24
N ASP A 295 20.08 14.89 20.15
CA ASP A 295 20.10 14.60 21.58
C ASP A 295 18.72 14.66 22.26
N GLY A 296 17.69 15.14 21.56
CA GLY A 296 16.32 15.24 22.05
C GLY A 296 16.12 16.36 23.07
N SER A 297 17.04 17.33 23.14
CA SER A 297 17.00 18.41 24.13
C SER A 297 15.85 19.41 23.94
N GLU A 298 15.36 19.55 22.70
CA GLU A 298 14.32 20.50 22.31
C GLU A 298 13.21 19.77 21.53
N LEU A 299 13.19 19.82 20.20
CA LEU A 299 12.19 19.18 19.34
C LEU A 299 12.80 18.09 18.44
N SER A 300 11.97 17.29 17.76
CA SER A 300 12.45 16.30 16.79
C SER A 300 12.82 16.93 15.44
N MET A 301 12.06 17.93 14.98
CA MET A 301 12.30 18.68 13.74
C MET A 301 11.58 20.04 13.74
N VAL A 302 11.80 20.85 12.72
CA VAL A 302 11.13 22.14 12.54
C VAL A 302 10.70 22.38 11.10
N PHE A 303 9.51 22.96 10.91
CA PHE A 303 9.08 23.52 9.64
C PHE A 303 9.77 24.87 9.42
N GLN A 304 10.47 24.96 8.29
CA GLN A 304 11.08 26.19 7.78
C GLN A 304 10.34 26.65 6.52
N PHE A 305 10.27 27.97 6.35
CA PHE A 305 9.50 28.61 5.29
C PHE A 305 10.39 29.40 4.31
N GLU A 306 11.71 29.27 4.38
CA GLU A 306 12.62 30.00 3.49
C GLU A 306 12.34 29.69 2.01
N HIS A 307 12.08 28.42 1.70
CA HIS A 307 11.72 28.03 0.33
C HIS A 307 10.36 28.59 -0.10
N ILE A 308 9.41 28.72 0.84
CA ILE A 308 8.06 29.25 0.63
C ILE A 308 8.08 30.74 0.27
N SER A 309 8.99 31.53 0.84
CA SER A 309 9.06 32.98 0.59
C SER A 309 9.79 33.38 -0.70
N LEU A 310 10.26 32.42 -1.53
CA LEU A 310 11.05 32.74 -2.73
C LEU A 310 10.28 33.46 -3.83
N ASP A 311 8.95 33.42 -3.80
CA ASP A 311 8.06 34.12 -4.74
C ASP A 311 7.48 35.43 -4.16
N GLU A 312 8.18 36.03 -3.18
CA GLU A 312 7.83 37.29 -2.53
C GLU A 312 8.87 38.39 -2.83
N GLN A 313 8.40 39.59 -3.17
CA GLN A 313 9.29 40.73 -3.41
C GLN A 313 10.11 41.05 -2.14
N ALA A 314 11.43 41.10 -2.29
CA ALA A 314 12.33 41.36 -1.17
C ALA A 314 12.00 42.69 -0.46
N GLY A 315 11.87 42.62 0.87
CA GLY A 315 11.56 43.78 1.72
C GLY A 315 10.07 44.16 1.75
N LYS A 316 9.20 43.37 1.15
CA LYS A 316 7.74 43.51 1.22
C LYS A 316 7.08 42.28 1.85
N GLY A 317 5.75 42.30 1.96
CA GLY A 317 4.96 41.19 2.51
C GLY A 317 4.64 40.11 1.49
N LYS A 318 4.07 38.99 1.97
CA LYS A 318 3.78 37.79 1.15
C LYS A 318 2.87 38.04 -0.07
N TRP A 319 2.09 39.11 -0.01
CA TRP A 319 1.13 39.55 -1.01
C TRP A 319 1.74 40.36 -2.17
N ASP A 320 3.02 40.70 -2.08
CA ASP A 320 3.77 41.35 -3.16
C ASP A 320 4.53 40.28 -3.93
N LEU A 321 3.93 39.80 -5.02
CA LEU A 321 4.40 38.62 -5.74
C LEU A 321 5.64 38.91 -6.60
N GLN A 322 6.51 37.90 -6.75
CA GLN A 322 7.53 37.84 -7.80
C GLN A 322 7.59 36.43 -8.40
N PRO A 323 8.06 36.26 -9.65
CA PRO A 323 8.25 34.94 -10.23
C PRO A 323 9.28 34.11 -9.45
N LEU A 324 9.03 32.81 -9.31
CA LEU A 324 9.96 31.89 -8.68
C LEU A 324 11.26 31.76 -9.50
N ASP A 325 12.40 31.99 -8.84
CA ASP A 325 13.72 31.64 -9.38
C ASP A 325 14.09 30.19 -9.02
N LEU A 326 14.04 29.29 -10.01
CA LEU A 326 14.36 27.86 -9.83
C LEU A 326 15.79 27.62 -9.33
N LEU A 327 16.75 28.49 -9.68
CA LEU A 327 18.12 28.37 -9.16
C LEU A 327 18.18 28.70 -7.68
N GLN A 328 17.38 29.67 -7.23
CA GLN A 328 17.25 29.99 -5.81
C GLN A 328 16.57 28.86 -5.05
N LEU A 329 15.47 28.30 -5.58
CA LEU A 329 14.81 27.14 -4.98
C LEU A 329 15.80 25.98 -4.79
N LYS A 330 16.56 25.65 -5.83
CA LYS A 330 17.59 24.60 -5.75
C LYS A 330 18.64 24.91 -4.69
N LYS A 331 19.11 26.16 -4.61
CA LYS A 331 20.10 26.58 -3.60
C LYS A 331 19.55 26.44 -2.18
N VAL A 332 18.33 26.92 -1.92
CA VAL A 332 17.69 26.82 -0.60
C VAL A 332 17.49 25.36 -0.21
N LEU A 333 16.89 24.54 -1.07
CA LEU A 333 16.70 23.12 -0.77
C LEU A 333 18.04 22.39 -0.54
N SER A 334 19.05 22.68 -1.36
CA SER A 334 20.39 22.10 -1.17
C SER A 334 21.03 22.54 0.14
N LYS A 335 20.90 23.81 0.51
CA LYS A 335 21.42 24.39 1.75
C LYS A 335 20.87 23.65 2.97
N TRP A 336 19.55 23.54 3.07
CA TRP A 336 18.87 22.84 4.17
C TRP A 336 19.20 21.34 4.22
N GLN A 337 19.45 20.70 3.07
CA GLN A 337 19.89 19.31 3.02
C GLN A 337 21.35 19.13 3.50
N THR A 338 22.27 19.98 3.05
CA THR A 338 23.69 19.80 3.36
C THR A 338 24.06 20.26 4.76
N GLU A 339 23.46 21.35 5.23
CA GLU A 339 23.85 21.95 6.51
C GLU A 339 23.29 21.20 7.71
N LEU A 340 22.11 20.57 7.59
CA LEU A 340 21.52 19.76 8.68
C LEU A 340 22.06 18.32 8.74
N LYS A 341 22.78 17.86 7.71
CA LYS A 341 23.20 16.47 7.56
C LYS A 341 24.03 15.98 8.76
N GLY A 342 23.45 15.09 9.56
CA GLY A 342 24.10 14.45 10.71
C GLY A 342 24.13 15.29 11.98
N GLU A 343 23.62 16.53 11.93
CA GLU A 343 23.54 17.43 13.09
C GLU A 343 22.09 17.70 13.52
N ALA A 344 21.11 17.49 12.64
CA ALA A 344 19.70 17.83 12.83
C ALA A 344 18.79 17.00 11.92
N TRP A 345 17.47 17.11 12.12
CA TRP A 345 16.48 16.45 11.26
C TRP A 345 15.52 17.45 10.61
N ASN A 346 15.23 17.22 9.33
CA ASN A 346 14.45 18.15 8.51
C ASN A 346 13.01 17.63 8.31
N SER A 347 12.03 18.53 8.34
CA SER A 347 10.68 18.29 7.83
C SER A 347 10.58 18.77 6.38
N LEU A 348 9.98 17.97 5.51
CA LEU A 348 9.86 18.26 4.08
C LEU A 348 8.38 18.41 3.74
N PHE A 349 7.97 19.56 3.23
CA PHE A 349 6.59 19.83 2.82
C PHE A 349 6.58 20.82 1.66
N TRP A 350 5.49 20.87 0.91
CA TRP A 350 5.27 21.90 -0.11
C TRP A 350 4.18 22.88 0.28
N ASN A 351 3.13 22.39 0.91
CA ASN A 351 1.95 23.13 1.28
C ASN A 351 1.33 22.53 2.55
N ASN A 352 0.40 23.28 3.13
CA ASN A 352 -0.35 22.96 4.33
C ASN A 352 -1.67 23.76 4.27
N HIS A 353 -2.36 23.91 5.39
CA HIS A 353 -3.62 24.65 5.46
C HIS A 353 -3.45 26.18 5.30
N ASP A 354 -2.25 26.73 5.43
CA ASP A 354 -1.96 28.17 5.26
C ASP A 354 -1.34 28.52 3.89
N LEU A 355 -1.00 27.50 3.09
CA LEU A 355 -0.26 27.67 1.85
C LEU A 355 -1.06 27.20 0.63
N PRO A 356 -0.92 27.86 -0.53
CA PRO A 356 -1.60 27.46 -1.75
C PRO A 356 -1.19 26.07 -2.23
N ARG A 357 -1.98 25.47 -3.12
CA ARG A 357 -1.69 24.18 -3.74
C ARG A 357 -0.43 24.25 -4.60
N ILE A 358 0.55 23.39 -4.31
CA ILE A 358 1.88 23.49 -4.92
C ILE A 358 1.86 23.36 -6.45
N VAL A 359 0.98 22.52 -6.99
CA VAL A 359 0.83 22.32 -8.44
C VAL A 359 0.41 23.60 -9.16
N SER A 360 -0.47 24.40 -8.54
CA SER A 360 -0.89 25.71 -9.04
C SER A 360 0.13 26.80 -8.77
N ARG A 361 0.84 26.71 -7.64
CA ARG A 361 1.81 27.73 -7.23
C ARG A 361 3.06 27.73 -8.11
N TRP A 362 3.72 26.58 -8.25
CA TRP A 362 5.03 26.45 -8.92
C TRP A 362 5.09 25.31 -9.95
N GLY A 363 4.01 24.57 -10.11
CA GLY A 363 3.84 23.62 -11.20
C GLY A 363 3.14 24.25 -12.41
N ASP A 364 2.41 23.40 -13.11
CA ASP A 364 1.44 23.78 -14.13
C ASP A 364 0.17 23.04 -13.75
N ASP A 365 -0.92 23.73 -13.44
CA ASP A 365 -2.19 23.13 -13.01
C ASP A 365 -3.20 22.94 -14.16
N GLY A 366 -2.78 23.21 -15.40
CA GLY A 366 -3.58 23.07 -16.61
C GLY A 366 -3.21 21.81 -17.40
N GLU A 367 -2.49 22.01 -18.51
CA GLU A 367 -2.14 20.93 -19.44
C GLU A 367 -1.21 19.89 -18.78
N TYR A 368 -0.28 20.34 -17.94
CA TYR A 368 0.77 19.48 -17.35
C TYR A 368 0.55 19.19 -15.86
N ARG A 369 -0.69 19.29 -15.37
CA ARG A 369 -1.04 19.08 -13.94
C ARG A 369 -0.51 17.77 -13.36
N VAL A 370 -0.59 16.70 -14.14
CA VAL A 370 -0.17 15.37 -13.68
C VAL A 370 1.36 15.28 -13.61
N GLU A 371 2.04 15.74 -14.65
CA GLU A 371 3.49 15.71 -14.78
C GLU A 371 4.16 16.62 -13.75
N SER A 372 3.63 17.83 -13.58
CA SER A 372 4.15 18.83 -12.65
C SER A 372 3.96 18.39 -11.19
N ALA A 373 2.78 17.88 -10.82
CA ALA A 373 2.52 17.34 -9.49
C ALA A 373 3.45 16.16 -9.16
N LYS A 374 3.61 15.22 -10.10
CA LYS A 374 4.54 14.08 -9.93
C LYS A 374 5.99 14.53 -9.79
N MET A 375 6.41 15.53 -10.55
CA MET A 375 7.76 16.09 -10.48
C MET A 375 8.03 16.72 -9.10
N LEU A 376 7.09 17.52 -8.60
CA LEU A 376 7.17 18.17 -7.28
C LEU A 376 7.22 17.13 -6.15
N ALA A 377 6.36 16.12 -6.20
CA ALA A 377 6.36 15.04 -5.22
C ALA A 377 7.69 14.25 -5.25
N THR A 378 8.19 13.92 -6.43
CA THR A 378 9.47 13.20 -6.58
C THR A 378 10.65 14.01 -6.03
N LEU A 379 10.66 15.32 -6.27
CA LEU A 379 11.71 16.21 -5.78
C LEU A 379 11.74 16.22 -4.24
N LEU A 380 10.58 16.35 -3.59
CA LEU A 380 10.49 16.44 -2.14
C LEU A 380 10.77 15.11 -1.44
N HIS A 381 10.13 14.03 -1.90
CA HIS A 381 10.27 12.70 -1.28
C HIS A 381 11.65 12.06 -1.54
N GLY A 382 12.40 12.56 -2.52
CA GLY A 382 13.79 12.14 -2.78
C GLY A 382 14.82 12.75 -1.82
N MET A 383 14.43 13.71 -0.97
CA MET A 383 15.32 14.39 -0.03
C MET A 383 15.44 13.68 1.33
N GLN A 384 16.48 14.02 2.09
CA GLN A 384 16.64 13.57 3.47
C GLN A 384 15.74 14.39 4.40
N GLY A 385 14.84 13.70 5.11
CA GLY A 385 13.95 14.29 6.10
C GLY A 385 12.66 13.49 6.22
N THR A 386 11.72 14.02 7.00
CA THR A 386 10.37 13.46 7.12
C THR A 386 9.43 14.22 6.18
N PRO A 387 8.90 13.58 5.11
CA PRO A 387 7.93 14.20 4.23
C PRO A 387 6.55 14.30 4.88
N TYR A 388 5.90 15.45 4.69
CA TYR A 388 4.51 15.73 5.03
C TYR A 388 3.74 15.92 3.74
N VAL A 389 2.62 15.21 3.62
CA VAL A 389 1.72 15.29 2.46
C VAL A 389 0.43 15.94 2.94
N TYR A 390 0.03 17.04 2.33
CA TYR A 390 -1.20 17.72 2.69
C TYR A 390 -2.40 17.08 1.96
N GLN A 391 -3.54 16.96 2.63
CA GLN A 391 -4.72 16.27 2.08
C GLN A 391 -5.11 16.80 0.69
N GLY A 392 -5.18 15.92 -0.31
CA GLY A 392 -5.47 16.27 -1.70
C GLY A 392 -4.25 16.57 -2.57
N GLU A 393 -3.06 16.70 -2.00
CA GLU A 393 -1.80 16.78 -2.75
C GLU A 393 -1.55 15.50 -3.56
N GLU A 394 -1.92 14.34 -3.01
CA GLU A 394 -1.82 13.03 -3.65
C GLU A 394 -2.73 12.89 -4.89
N LEU A 395 -3.73 13.77 -5.01
CA LEU A 395 -4.66 13.87 -6.13
C LEU A 395 -4.27 15.01 -7.11
N GLY A 396 -3.27 15.81 -6.76
CA GLY A 396 -2.88 17.01 -7.50
C GLY A 396 -3.98 18.07 -7.51
N MET A 397 -4.66 18.28 -6.37
CA MET A 397 -5.65 19.36 -6.20
C MET A 397 -5.02 20.74 -6.47
N THR A 398 -5.81 21.63 -7.05
CA THR A 398 -5.38 22.95 -7.55
C THR A 398 -5.94 24.09 -6.70
N ASN A 399 -5.41 25.30 -6.88
CA ASN A 399 -5.98 26.52 -6.31
C ASN A 399 -7.39 26.78 -6.87
N VAL A 400 -8.13 27.65 -6.17
CA VAL A 400 -9.45 28.12 -6.57
C VAL A 400 -9.40 29.60 -6.94
N ARG A 401 -10.38 30.05 -7.71
CA ARG A 401 -10.51 31.45 -8.13
C ARG A 401 -11.96 31.90 -8.02
N TYR A 402 -12.35 32.32 -6.83
CA TYR A 402 -13.69 32.84 -6.55
C TYR A 402 -13.75 34.36 -6.47
N ASP A 403 -14.96 34.90 -6.46
CA ASP A 403 -15.17 36.30 -6.09
C ASP A 403 -14.90 36.53 -4.58
N ILE A 404 -14.54 37.76 -4.19
CA ILE A 404 -14.11 38.06 -2.80
C ILE A 404 -15.16 37.69 -1.75
N GLU A 405 -16.44 37.76 -2.10
CA GLU A 405 -17.57 37.44 -1.24
C GLU A 405 -17.66 35.94 -0.88
N GLU A 406 -16.96 35.08 -1.61
CA GLU A 406 -16.95 33.62 -1.39
C GLU A 406 -15.81 33.18 -0.46
N TYR A 407 -14.76 34.00 -0.31
CA TYR A 407 -13.68 33.75 0.63
C TYR A 407 -14.16 33.92 2.08
N ARG A 408 -13.58 33.16 3.00
CA ARG A 408 -13.94 33.12 4.42
C ARG A 408 -12.77 33.44 5.34
N ASP A 409 -11.55 33.20 4.90
CA ASP A 409 -10.35 33.48 5.69
C ASP A 409 -10.25 34.97 6.09
N ILE A 410 -10.09 35.20 7.39
CA ILE A 410 -10.00 36.53 7.99
C ILE A 410 -8.84 37.33 7.41
N GLU A 411 -7.73 36.66 7.12
CA GLU A 411 -6.53 37.30 6.57
C GLU A 411 -6.81 37.88 5.18
N LEU A 412 -7.50 37.13 4.30
CA LEU A 412 -7.86 37.59 2.95
C LEU A 412 -8.87 38.74 3.00
N LEU A 413 -9.89 38.63 3.85
CA LEU A 413 -10.93 39.65 3.94
C LEU A 413 -10.36 40.97 4.49
N ASN A 414 -9.44 40.91 5.46
CA ASN A 414 -8.78 42.10 5.99
C ASN A 414 -7.77 42.68 5.00
N LEU A 415 -6.96 41.84 4.36
CA LEU A 415 -6.06 42.26 3.28
C LEU A 415 -6.80 43.00 2.18
N TYR A 416 -7.92 42.43 1.71
CA TYR A 416 -8.71 43.02 0.64
C TYR A 416 -9.20 44.42 1.03
N LYS A 417 -9.77 44.55 2.24
CA LYS A 417 -10.22 45.85 2.76
C LYS A 417 -9.08 46.86 2.86
N GLU A 418 -7.93 46.44 3.39
CA GLU A 418 -6.76 47.30 3.58
C GLU A 418 -6.19 47.78 2.23
N ARG A 419 -5.91 46.87 1.30
CA ARG A 419 -5.31 47.21 0.00
C ARG A 419 -6.25 48.04 -0.87
N ILE A 420 -7.55 47.73 -0.88
CA ILE A 420 -8.54 48.57 -1.57
C ILE A 420 -8.61 49.96 -0.93
N GLY A 421 -8.58 50.06 0.40
CA GLY A 421 -8.52 51.34 1.12
C GLY A 421 -7.26 52.15 0.80
N ASN A 422 -6.14 51.46 0.56
CA ASN A 422 -4.86 52.07 0.17
C ASN A 422 -4.74 52.39 -1.33
N GLY A 423 -5.81 52.16 -2.12
CA GLY A 423 -5.88 52.56 -3.53
C GLY A 423 -5.30 51.57 -4.54
N TYR A 424 -5.09 50.30 -4.14
CA TYR A 424 -4.71 49.23 -5.08
C TYR A 424 -5.89 48.87 -5.99
N SER A 425 -5.59 48.39 -7.20
CA SER A 425 -6.65 47.90 -8.11
C SER A 425 -7.27 46.60 -7.58
N LYS A 426 -8.56 46.38 -7.85
CA LYS A 426 -9.24 45.14 -7.44
C LYS A 426 -8.55 43.94 -8.07
N GLU A 427 -8.15 44.07 -9.32
CA GLU A 427 -7.51 43.03 -10.10
C GLU A 427 -6.17 42.59 -9.47
N ASP A 428 -5.30 43.54 -9.10
CA ASP A 428 -4.00 43.21 -8.48
C ASP A 428 -4.16 42.55 -7.10
N VAL A 429 -5.15 43.00 -6.32
CA VAL A 429 -5.46 42.42 -5.00
C VAL A 429 -5.97 40.99 -5.17
N MET A 430 -6.89 40.75 -6.11
CA MET A 430 -7.43 39.40 -6.35
C MET A 430 -6.36 38.44 -6.89
N GLU A 431 -5.45 38.87 -7.78
CA GLU A 431 -4.33 38.03 -8.22
C GLU A 431 -3.42 37.62 -7.05
N SER A 432 -3.20 38.53 -6.09
CA SER A 432 -2.47 38.20 -4.86
C SER A 432 -3.19 37.15 -4.03
N ILE A 433 -4.52 37.26 -3.91
CA ILE A 433 -5.37 36.30 -3.19
C ILE A 433 -5.38 34.93 -3.89
N TYR A 434 -5.51 34.88 -5.22
CA TYR A 434 -5.47 33.63 -5.98
C TYR A 434 -4.11 32.93 -5.86
N ALA A 435 -3.02 33.69 -5.77
CA ALA A 435 -1.67 33.14 -5.66
C ALA A 435 -1.34 32.66 -4.25
N LYS A 436 -1.77 33.37 -3.20
CA LYS A 436 -1.27 33.18 -1.82
C LYS A 436 -2.33 32.86 -0.77
N GLY A 437 -3.61 32.94 -1.10
CA GLY A 437 -4.66 32.88 -0.10
C GLY A 437 -4.80 31.50 0.55
N ARG A 438 -5.06 31.49 1.87
CA ARG A 438 -5.17 30.27 2.69
C ARG A 438 -6.34 29.40 2.24
N ASP A 439 -7.46 30.02 1.85
CA ASP A 439 -8.66 29.33 1.34
C ASP A 439 -8.41 28.46 0.09
N ASN A 440 -7.29 28.62 -0.64
CA ASN A 440 -6.89 27.68 -1.70
C ASN A 440 -6.63 26.25 -1.19
N ALA A 441 -6.20 26.10 0.07
CA ALA A 441 -5.92 24.81 0.68
C ALA A 441 -7.20 24.04 1.09
N PRO A 442 -8.21 24.63 1.75
CA PRO A 442 -9.44 23.95 2.16
C PRO A 442 -10.58 23.96 1.13
N ALA A 443 -10.51 24.71 0.02
CA ALA A 443 -11.65 24.99 -0.88
C ALA A 443 -12.28 23.80 -1.66
N PHE A 444 -12.00 22.54 -1.32
CA PHE A 444 -12.81 21.45 -1.84
C PHE A 444 -12.81 20.28 -0.85
N GLN A 445 -13.98 19.99 -0.26
CA GLN A 445 -14.28 18.72 0.40
C GLN A 445 -13.71 17.58 -0.46
N MET A 446 -12.88 16.71 0.13
CA MET A 446 -12.21 15.60 -0.54
C MET A 446 -13.06 15.02 -1.69
N GLN A 447 -12.64 15.19 -2.95
CA GLN A 447 -13.41 14.77 -4.14
C GLN A 447 -13.57 13.25 -4.18
N LEU A 448 -14.61 12.73 -3.54
CA LEU A 448 -14.80 11.28 -3.38
C LEU A 448 -15.64 10.65 -4.51
N SER A 449 -16.43 11.39 -5.33
CA SER A 449 -16.96 10.94 -6.64
C SER A 449 -17.84 11.99 -7.35
N ASP A 450 -18.17 11.78 -8.64
CA ASP A 450 -19.05 12.64 -9.47
C ASP A 450 -20.56 12.39 -9.24
N SER A 451 -20.97 11.84 -8.09
CA SER A 451 -22.39 11.76 -7.75
C SER A 451 -22.85 13.09 -7.17
N GLN A 452 -23.96 13.65 -7.69
CA GLN A 452 -24.73 14.69 -7.01
C GLN A 452 -24.82 14.35 -5.51
N PHE A 453 -24.20 15.19 -4.69
CA PHE A 453 -24.22 15.02 -3.25
C PHE A 453 -25.66 15.06 -2.75
N PHE A 454 -26.02 14.08 -1.93
CA PHE A 454 -27.25 14.11 -1.14
C PHE A 454 -27.19 15.33 -0.21
N ASP A 455 -28.19 16.20 -0.31
CA ASP A 455 -28.46 17.22 0.70
C ASP A 455 -28.55 16.56 2.09
N PHE A 456 -27.57 16.82 2.94
CA PHE A 456 -27.73 16.69 4.38
C PHE A 456 -28.42 17.98 4.85
N PRO A 457 -29.69 17.95 5.30
CA PRO A 457 -30.35 19.15 5.79
C PRO A 457 -29.68 19.57 7.11
N GLY A 458 -28.81 20.59 7.06
CA GLY A 458 -28.24 21.22 8.25
C GLY A 458 -26.80 21.74 8.16
N CYS A 459 -26.02 21.36 7.15
CA CYS A 459 -24.63 21.83 7.00
C CYS A 459 -24.45 22.61 5.69
N GLN A 460 -24.65 23.93 5.76
CA GLN A 460 -24.37 24.85 4.67
C GLN A 460 -23.03 25.55 4.92
N PHE A 461 -21.94 24.80 4.89
CA PHE A 461 -20.59 25.38 4.89
C PHE A 461 -19.84 24.88 3.65
N LEU A 462 -19.65 25.84 2.73
CA LEU A 462 -18.93 25.80 1.45
C LEU A 462 -19.66 25.04 0.32
N MET A 463 -20.25 25.79 -0.62
CA MET A 463 -20.83 25.28 -1.85
C MET A 463 -20.01 25.71 -3.09
N ASN A 464 -19.74 24.70 -3.93
CA ASN A 464 -19.64 24.67 -5.40
C ASN A 464 -18.55 25.49 -6.13
N ASP A 465 -17.65 24.75 -6.79
CA ASP A 465 -16.83 25.22 -7.92
C ASP A 465 -17.68 25.50 -9.18
N PRO A 466 -17.59 26.71 -9.77
CA PRO A 466 -18.29 27.06 -10.99
C PRO A 466 -17.40 27.06 -12.25
N SER A 467 -16.35 26.21 -12.37
CA SER A 467 -15.66 26.03 -13.66
C SER A 467 -16.54 25.29 -14.69
N GLY A 468 -17.72 25.84 -14.99
CA GLY A 468 -18.62 25.48 -16.06
C GLY A 468 -18.15 26.09 -17.36
N TYR A 469 -17.45 25.30 -18.17
CA TYR A 469 -17.29 25.56 -19.60
C TYR A 469 -18.64 25.29 -20.30
N HIS A 470 -19.62 26.19 -20.16
CA HIS A 470 -20.89 26.16 -20.90
C HIS A 470 -20.87 27.15 -22.07
N ARG A 471 -20.91 26.66 -23.32
CA ARG A 471 -21.52 27.40 -24.44
C ARG A 471 -22.78 26.70 -24.92
N ASN A 472 -23.87 27.47 -24.80
CA ASN A 472 -25.26 27.16 -25.16
C ASN A 472 -25.49 26.86 -26.65
N SER A 473 -26.37 25.89 -26.92
CA SER A 473 -27.47 26.08 -27.89
C SER A 473 -28.75 25.43 -27.33
N LYS A 474 -29.81 26.24 -27.23
CA LYS A 474 -31.15 25.92 -26.68
C LYS A 474 -32.05 25.23 -27.75
N PRO A 475 -33.35 24.99 -27.49
CA PRO A 475 -33.94 24.03 -26.56
C PRO A 475 -34.92 23.08 -27.30
N GLY A 476 -35.02 21.82 -26.90
CA GLY A 476 -36.03 20.93 -27.48
C GLY A 476 -36.14 19.61 -26.74
N SER A 477 -37.20 19.51 -25.92
CA SER A 477 -37.87 18.29 -25.46
C SER A 477 -37.01 17.01 -25.33
N ASN A 478 -36.65 16.65 -24.10
CA ASN A 478 -37.16 15.41 -23.51
C ASN A 478 -36.77 15.29 -22.05
N SER A 479 -37.80 15.09 -21.22
CA SER A 479 -37.75 14.98 -19.78
C SER A 479 -36.90 13.78 -19.33
N PHE A 480 -36.13 14.06 -18.29
CA PHE A 480 -35.22 13.20 -17.54
C PHE A 480 -35.99 12.07 -16.83
N LEU A 481 -36.37 10.99 -17.53
CA LEU A 481 -36.77 9.71 -16.90
C LEU A 481 -36.88 8.49 -17.81
N HIS A 482 -36.63 8.57 -19.11
CA HIS A 482 -36.56 7.39 -19.96
C HIS A 482 -35.49 7.58 -21.04
N THR A 483 -34.38 6.84 -20.95
CA THR A 483 -33.90 5.91 -22.00
C THR A 483 -32.65 5.21 -21.45
N LEU A 484 -32.90 4.06 -20.82
CA LEU A 484 -31.99 2.93 -20.84
C LEU A 484 -31.95 2.38 -22.29
N THR A 485 -30.78 1.86 -22.67
CA THR A 485 -30.47 1.02 -23.86
C THR A 485 -30.27 1.67 -25.24
N ALA A 486 -29.16 1.23 -25.86
CA ALA A 486 -28.70 1.38 -27.26
C ALA A 486 -28.07 2.74 -27.63
N GLY A 487 -26.89 2.83 -28.26
CA GLY A 487 -25.92 1.89 -28.80
C GLY A 487 -24.63 2.68 -29.13
N GLU A 488 -23.47 2.17 -28.75
CA GLU A 488 -22.37 1.72 -29.63
C GLU A 488 -21.55 2.83 -30.33
N ASP A 489 -20.23 2.71 -30.11
CA ASP A 489 -19.07 3.38 -30.74
C ASP A 489 -18.87 4.87 -30.40
N ILE A 490 -17.76 5.38 -29.81
CA ILE A 490 -16.32 5.08 -30.00
C ILE A 490 -15.51 5.55 -28.75
N GLY A 491 -14.55 4.74 -28.27
CA GLY A 491 -13.28 5.23 -27.67
C GLY A 491 -13.07 5.15 -26.14
N PRO A 492 -11.99 4.50 -25.61
CA PRO A 492 -11.83 4.18 -24.19
C PRO A 492 -11.03 5.24 -23.41
N LEU A 493 -11.60 5.83 -22.36
CA LEU A 493 -10.86 6.55 -21.31
C LEU A 493 -11.62 6.45 -19.99
N GLY A 494 -10.90 6.21 -18.89
CA GLY A 494 -11.35 6.61 -17.55
C GLY A 494 -11.40 5.52 -16.48
N THR A 495 -10.24 5.04 -16.03
CA THR A 495 -10.04 4.50 -14.67
C THR A 495 -8.78 5.13 -14.07
N ASP A 496 -8.78 6.46 -13.94
CA ASP A 496 -7.66 7.26 -13.40
C ASP A 496 -8.18 8.09 -12.23
N ARG A 497 -7.99 7.67 -10.97
CA ARG A 497 -8.32 8.50 -9.79
C ARG A 497 -7.28 8.50 -8.64
N CYS A 498 -6.05 8.03 -8.86
CA CYS A 498 -4.97 8.28 -7.89
C CYS A 498 -3.62 8.49 -8.60
N LEU A 499 -3.13 9.74 -8.61
CA LEU A 499 -1.90 10.13 -9.34
C LEU A 499 -0.63 9.55 -8.69
N PHE A 500 -0.64 9.41 -7.36
CA PHE A 500 0.47 8.80 -6.60
C PHE A 500 0.69 7.33 -6.98
N HIS A 501 -0.39 6.58 -7.23
CA HIS A 501 -0.34 5.17 -7.65
C HIS A 501 0.28 5.01 -9.05
N LYS A 502 -0.03 5.94 -9.97
CA LYS A 502 0.57 5.98 -11.32
C LYS A 502 2.05 6.42 -11.27
N MET A 503 2.45 7.27 -10.33
CA MET A 503 3.83 7.74 -10.20
C MET A 503 4.83 6.63 -9.82
N ILE A 504 4.44 5.77 -8.87
CA ILE A 504 5.22 4.58 -8.48
C ILE A 504 5.27 3.55 -9.63
N ALA A 505 4.22 3.49 -10.46
CA ALA A 505 4.13 2.53 -11.58
C ALA A 505 4.74 3.02 -12.92
N GLU A 506 4.72 4.32 -13.23
CA GLU A 506 5.10 4.90 -14.54
C GLU A 506 6.54 5.45 -14.57
N SER A 507 7.09 5.92 -13.45
CA SER A 507 8.52 6.30 -13.38
C SER A 507 9.45 5.10 -13.63
N THR A 508 8.92 3.88 -13.49
CA THR A 508 9.57 2.60 -13.83
C THR A 508 9.68 2.31 -15.33
N CYS A 509 9.08 3.10 -16.23
CA CYS A 509 8.98 2.71 -17.65
C CYS A 509 9.48 3.72 -18.71
N SER A 510 10.05 4.88 -18.35
CA SER A 510 10.56 5.81 -19.39
C SER A 510 11.88 6.52 -19.02
N ARG A 511 12.99 6.02 -19.55
CA ARG A 511 13.84 6.70 -20.55
C ARG A 511 15.14 5.93 -20.80
N THR A 512 15.12 5.12 -21.85
CA THR A 512 16.26 4.96 -22.77
C THR A 512 16.52 6.30 -23.47
N GLN A 513 17.80 6.59 -23.70
CA GLN A 513 18.37 7.72 -24.45
C GLN A 513 18.65 9.00 -23.64
N LEU A 514 19.86 9.06 -23.08
CA LEU A 514 20.81 10.16 -23.30
C LEU A 514 22.23 9.71 -22.91
N THR A 515 23.18 10.16 -23.73
CA THR A 515 24.65 10.16 -23.63
C THR A 515 25.46 8.87 -23.88
N LYS A 516 26.09 8.87 -25.06
CA LYS A 516 27.21 8.02 -25.49
C LYS A 516 28.51 8.57 -24.88
N ASP A 517 29.07 7.93 -23.86
CA ASP A 517 30.52 7.92 -23.61
C ASP A 517 30.92 6.83 -22.58
N PRO A 518 31.48 5.68 -23.00
CA PRO A 518 31.86 4.60 -22.09
C PRO A 518 33.12 4.86 -21.24
N ASP A 519 33.92 5.88 -21.53
CA ASP A 519 35.28 6.01 -20.96
C ASP A 519 35.40 6.93 -19.73
N LEU A 520 34.33 7.62 -19.32
CA LEU A 520 34.38 8.55 -18.18
C LEU A 520 34.06 7.95 -16.80
N ILE A 521 33.43 6.77 -16.74
CA ILE A 521 32.93 6.18 -15.47
C ILE A 521 33.99 5.31 -14.77
N LEU A 522 35.02 4.84 -15.49
CA LEU A 522 36.03 3.94 -14.93
C LEU A 522 37.14 4.65 -14.12
N LYS A 523 37.11 5.99 -14.02
CA LYS A 523 38.20 6.78 -13.41
C LYS A 523 37.92 7.40 -12.04
N HIS A 524 36.74 7.20 -11.45
CA HIS A 524 36.37 7.88 -10.18
C HIS A 524 35.95 6.97 -9.01
N VAL A 525 36.04 5.64 -9.12
CA VAL A 525 35.57 4.72 -8.04
C VAL A 525 36.69 3.90 -7.38
N LEU A 526 37.94 4.05 -7.81
CA LEU A 526 39.09 3.48 -7.08
C LEU A 526 39.68 4.54 -6.17
N LEU A 527 39.17 4.64 -4.94
CA LEU A 527 39.85 5.07 -3.70
C LEU A 527 38.78 5.31 -2.62
N TYR A 528 38.53 4.32 -1.77
CA TYR A 528 38.48 4.42 -0.30
C TYR A 528 37.91 3.11 0.27
N HIS A 529 38.81 2.30 0.80
CA HIS A 529 38.54 1.09 1.57
C HIS A 529 39.45 1.21 2.80
N ASP A 530 38.88 1.42 3.99
CA ASP A 530 39.27 0.74 5.24
C ASP A 530 38.48 1.27 6.44
N GLY A 531 38.17 0.37 7.39
CA GLY A 531 37.65 0.75 8.70
C GLY A 531 36.72 -0.27 9.37
N THR A 532 37.32 -1.30 9.97
CA THR A 532 36.75 -2.45 10.70
C THR A 532 35.88 -2.15 11.92
N GLY A 533 34.94 -3.04 12.23
CA GLY A 533 34.30 -3.14 13.55
C GLY A 533 33.26 -4.27 13.67
N GLU A 534 33.71 -5.49 13.92
CA GLU A 534 32.87 -6.65 14.27
C GLU A 534 32.34 -6.56 15.73
N GLY A 535 31.13 -7.07 15.97
CA GLY A 535 30.72 -7.45 17.33
C GLY A 535 29.22 -7.67 17.56
N MET A 536 28.82 -8.94 17.65
CA MET A 536 27.60 -9.48 18.27
C MET A 536 26.26 -9.47 17.49
N ALA A 537 26.05 -10.50 16.66
CA ALA A 537 24.69 -10.98 16.34
C ALA A 537 24.72 -12.49 16.04
N GLY A 538 24.31 -13.31 17.00
CA GLY A 538 24.30 -14.76 16.86
C GLY A 538 23.21 -15.41 17.69
N ARG A 539 22.05 -15.64 17.04
CA ARG A 539 21.01 -16.66 17.30
C ARG A 539 19.59 -16.06 17.23
N SER A 540 18.97 -16.02 16.04
CA SER A 540 17.51 -16.24 15.83
C SER A 540 17.06 -16.21 14.35
N TYR A 541 17.89 -16.61 13.37
CA TYR A 541 17.63 -16.30 11.94
C TYR A 541 17.17 -17.46 11.03
N ASN A 542 16.67 -18.58 11.55
CA ASN A 542 16.42 -19.76 10.69
C ASN A 542 14.97 -20.08 10.29
N ASN A 543 13.96 -19.29 10.70
CA ASN A 543 12.55 -19.59 10.35
C ASN A 543 11.85 -18.57 9.43
N HIS A 544 12.42 -17.39 9.17
CA HIS A 544 11.75 -16.32 8.42
C HIS A 544 11.81 -16.46 6.88
N PHE A 545 12.80 -17.19 6.34
CA PHE A 545 13.05 -17.24 4.90
C PHE A 545 11.97 -18.01 4.11
N ILE A 546 11.45 -19.10 4.67
CA ILE A 546 10.49 -19.97 3.97
C ILE A 546 9.09 -19.31 3.89
N LEU A 547 8.74 -18.45 4.86
CA LEU A 547 7.50 -17.70 4.86
C LEU A 547 7.52 -16.56 3.82
N HIS A 548 8.67 -15.90 3.62
CA HIS A 548 8.82 -14.80 2.65
C HIS A 548 8.66 -15.21 1.18
N VAL A 549 9.01 -16.45 0.81
CA VAL A 549 8.83 -16.96 -0.56
C VAL A 549 7.35 -17.16 -0.89
N ARG A 550 6.51 -17.54 0.10
CA ARG A 550 5.06 -17.74 -0.08
C ARG A 550 4.36 -16.45 -0.50
N ASP A 551 4.69 -15.35 0.16
CA ASP A 551 3.96 -14.09 -0.02
C ASP A 551 4.27 -13.47 -1.38
N ASN A 552 5.49 -13.65 -1.89
CA ASN A 552 5.88 -13.26 -3.25
C ASN A 552 5.30 -14.16 -4.36
N VAL A 553 5.14 -15.48 -4.11
CA VAL A 553 4.54 -16.42 -5.10
C VAL A 553 3.05 -16.14 -5.34
N LYS A 554 2.30 -15.77 -4.29
CA LYS A 554 0.88 -15.40 -4.42
C LYS A 554 0.70 -14.08 -5.18
N LEU A 555 1.54 -13.08 -4.90
CA LEU A 555 1.49 -11.76 -5.57
C LEU A 555 1.77 -11.86 -7.08
N LEU A 556 2.77 -12.67 -7.47
CA LEU A 556 3.12 -12.90 -8.88
C LEU A 556 2.04 -13.68 -9.65
N GLY A 557 1.15 -14.41 -8.96
CA GLY A 557 0.03 -15.13 -9.55
C GLY A 557 -1.09 -14.22 -10.09
N TYR A 558 -1.08 -12.91 -9.80
CA TYR A 558 -2.08 -11.96 -10.30
C TYR A 558 -1.70 -11.28 -11.63
N LEU A 559 -0.46 -11.45 -12.10
CA LEU A 559 -0.08 -11.02 -13.45
C LEU A 559 -0.78 -11.91 -14.49
N PRO A 560 -1.43 -11.36 -15.53
CA PRO A 560 -2.33 -12.08 -16.42
C PRO A 560 -1.69 -13.30 -17.12
N PHE A 561 -0.37 -13.27 -17.35
CA PHE A 561 0.38 -14.40 -17.93
C PHE A 561 0.85 -15.43 -16.88
N LEU A 562 1.05 -15.03 -15.62
CA LEU A 562 1.59 -15.89 -14.56
C LEU A 562 0.50 -16.66 -13.80
N ASN A 563 -0.73 -16.13 -13.70
CA ASN A 563 -1.88 -16.86 -13.13
C ASN A 563 -2.09 -18.22 -13.85
N ILE A 564 -1.82 -18.23 -15.16
CA ILE A 564 -1.95 -19.41 -16.01
C ILE A 564 -0.90 -20.47 -15.66
N MET A 565 0.29 -20.13 -15.16
CA MET A 565 1.37 -21.12 -14.96
C MET A 565 1.21 -22.05 -13.74
N GLY A 566 0.25 -21.79 -12.86
CA GLY A 566 0.05 -22.56 -11.62
C GLY A 566 1.03 -22.16 -10.50
N GLN A 567 0.50 -21.98 -9.29
CA GLN A 567 1.23 -21.45 -8.13
C GLN A 567 2.46 -22.29 -7.74
N LEU A 568 2.37 -23.62 -7.91
CA LEU A 568 3.45 -24.55 -7.58
C LEU A 568 4.68 -24.37 -8.47
N VAL A 569 4.49 -23.87 -9.69
CA VAL A 569 5.50 -23.80 -10.74
C VAL A 569 6.28 -22.52 -10.61
N ILE A 570 5.56 -21.43 -10.32
CA ILE A 570 6.15 -20.17 -9.89
C ILE A 570 7.06 -20.40 -8.68
N ALA A 571 6.62 -21.19 -7.70
CA ALA A 571 7.44 -21.53 -6.54
C ALA A 571 8.76 -22.25 -6.93
N ILE A 572 8.71 -23.25 -7.84
CA ILE A 572 9.94 -23.92 -8.34
C ILE A 572 10.85 -22.91 -9.07
N LEU A 573 10.31 -22.10 -9.98
CA LEU A 573 11.07 -21.16 -10.80
C LEU A 573 11.74 -20.08 -9.94
N LEU A 574 11.04 -19.56 -8.93
CA LEU A 574 11.62 -18.63 -7.96
C LEU A 574 12.73 -19.29 -7.13
N GLY A 575 12.58 -20.56 -6.74
CA GLY A 575 13.64 -21.31 -6.09
C GLY A 575 14.89 -21.43 -6.96
N ILE A 576 14.73 -21.76 -8.25
CA ILE A 576 15.85 -21.86 -9.21
C ILE A 576 16.49 -20.49 -9.43
N LEU A 577 15.68 -19.44 -9.62
CA LEU A 577 16.13 -18.07 -9.86
C LEU A 577 16.91 -17.55 -8.65
N TYR A 578 16.41 -17.78 -7.44
CA TYR A 578 17.08 -17.38 -6.20
C TYR A 578 18.45 -18.03 -6.08
N ARG A 579 18.53 -19.36 -6.32
CA ARG A 579 19.82 -20.06 -6.34
C ARG A 579 20.76 -19.50 -7.41
N ALA A 580 20.26 -19.14 -8.58
CA ALA A 580 21.07 -18.61 -9.67
C ALA A 580 21.65 -17.22 -9.35
N ILE A 581 20.91 -16.38 -8.62
CA ILE A 581 21.32 -15.01 -8.28
C ILE A 581 22.26 -14.99 -7.06
N ARG A 582 21.92 -15.71 -5.98
CA ARG A 582 22.61 -15.59 -4.68
C ARG A 582 23.37 -16.84 -4.24
N GLY A 583 23.23 -17.96 -4.94
CA GLY A 583 23.66 -19.26 -4.43
C GLY A 583 22.82 -19.73 -3.24
N VAL A 584 23.11 -20.92 -2.72
CA VAL A 584 22.42 -21.48 -1.54
C VAL A 584 23.46 -21.70 -0.44
N PRO A 585 23.33 -21.04 0.73
CA PRO A 585 24.27 -21.25 1.82
C PRO A 585 24.16 -22.68 2.37
N LEU A 586 25.28 -23.27 2.79
CA LEU A 586 25.36 -24.65 3.31
C LEU A 586 24.38 -24.91 4.47
N SER A 587 24.11 -23.89 5.30
CA SER A 587 23.16 -23.94 6.40
C SER A 587 21.70 -24.16 5.96
N ALA A 588 21.33 -23.79 4.73
CA ALA A 588 19.97 -23.92 4.20
C ALA A 588 19.65 -25.30 3.60
N GLN A 589 20.65 -26.17 3.40
CA GLN A 589 20.45 -27.48 2.76
C GLN A 589 19.54 -28.41 3.58
N SER A 590 19.60 -28.34 4.90
CA SER A 590 18.73 -29.12 5.80
C SER A 590 17.26 -28.72 5.66
N GLY A 591 16.99 -27.41 5.56
CA GLY A 591 15.66 -26.85 5.32
C GLY A 591 15.10 -27.21 3.94
N ILE A 592 15.94 -27.15 2.90
CA ILE A 592 15.58 -27.57 1.54
C ILE A 592 15.19 -29.05 1.54
N SER A 593 15.97 -29.92 2.18
CA SER A 593 15.67 -31.35 2.26
C SER A 593 14.42 -31.66 3.08
N PHE A 594 14.18 -30.92 4.17
CA PHE A 594 12.97 -31.04 4.98
C PHE A 594 11.73 -30.66 4.17
N SER A 595 11.79 -29.53 3.46
CA SER A 595 10.69 -29.03 2.62
C SER A 595 10.35 -30.00 1.50
N GLY A 596 11.36 -30.41 0.73
CA GLY A 596 11.20 -31.33 -0.41
C GLY A 596 10.75 -32.74 -0.05
N LYS A 597 10.90 -33.18 1.21
CA LYS A 597 10.56 -34.56 1.63
C LYS A 597 9.39 -34.66 2.59
N ARG A 598 9.29 -33.79 3.59
CA ARG A 598 8.25 -33.88 4.64
C ARG A 598 7.05 -33.00 4.32
N LEU A 599 7.26 -31.71 4.10
CA LEU A 599 6.17 -30.76 3.78
C LEU A 599 5.43 -31.20 2.53
N LEU A 600 6.18 -31.69 1.53
CA LEU A 600 5.60 -32.24 0.33
C LEU A 600 4.56 -33.34 0.60
N ARG A 601 4.88 -34.32 1.46
CA ARG A 601 4.01 -35.46 1.74
C ARG A 601 2.76 -35.03 2.49
N PHE A 602 2.89 -34.11 3.43
CA PHE A 602 1.73 -33.54 4.14
C PHE A 602 0.84 -32.72 3.22
N GLY A 603 1.42 -31.92 2.33
CA GLY A 603 0.67 -31.21 1.29
C GLY A 603 -0.10 -32.17 0.38
N ILE A 604 0.52 -33.25 -0.10
CA ILE A 604 -0.18 -34.26 -0.91
C ILE A 604 -1.33 -34.90 -0.12
N ILE A 605 -1.15 -35.27 1.16
CA ILE A 605 -2.22 -35.87 1.97
C ILE A 605 -3.44 -34.94 2.06
N LEU A 606 -3.21 -33.67 2.41
CA LEU A 606 -4.29 -32.69 2.55
C LEU A 606 -4.96 -32.37 1.21
N LEU A 607 -4.23 -32.46 0.09
CA LEU A 607 -4.81 -32.31 -1.25
C LEU A 607 -5.90 -33.36 -1.55
N GLY A 608 -5.93 -34.48 -0.80
CA GLY A 608 -7.01 -35.47 -0.87
C GLY A 608 -8.40 -34.89 -0.58
N LEU A 609 -8.48 -33.83 0.22
CA LEU A 609 -9.73 -33.10 0.49
C LEU A 609 -10.36 -32.48 -0.75
N LYS A 610 -9.58 -32.29 -1.83
CA LYS A 610 -10.09 -31.75 -3.09
C LYS A 610 -10.93 -32.77 -3.86
N LEU A 611 -10.79 -34.06 -3.56
CA LEU A 611 -11.52 -35.13 -4.20
C LEU A 611 -12.76 -35.49 -3.40
N ASN A 612 -13.93 -35.34 -4.03
CA ASN A 612 -15.19 -35.91 -3.59
C ASN A 612 -15.53 -37.09 -4.51
N LEU A 613 -15.60 -38.30 -3.94
CA LEU A 613 -15.82 -39.50 -4.73
C LEU A 613 -17.26 -39.60 -5.25
N LEU A 614 -18.23 -38.92 -4.61
CA LEU A 614 -19.62 -38.89 -5.08
C LEU A 614 -19.74 -38.12 -6.39
N ASP A 615 -18.99 -37.02 -6.55
CA ASP A 615 -18.99 -36.23 -7.78
C ASP A 615 -18.42 -37.02 -8.97
N ILE A 616 -17.44 -37.89 -8.73
CA ILE A 616 -16.87 -38.80 -9.75
C ILE A 616 -17.89 -39.87 -10.15
N VAL A 617 -18.67 -40.39 -9.20
CA VAL A 617 -19.74 -41.36 -9.49
C VAL A 617 -20.86 -40.70 -10.28
N HIS A 618 -21.27 -39.49 -9.91
CA HIS A 618 -22.28 -38.71 -10.61
C HIS A 618 -21.85 -38.30 -12.04
N ALA A 619 -20.54 -38.11 -12.29
CA ALA A 619 -20.00 -37.89 -13.63
C ALA A 619 -20.24 -39.06 -14.60
N GLY A 620 -20.57 -40.24 -14.07
CA GLY A 620 -20.90 -41.43 -14.85
C GLY A 620 -19.70 -42.26 -15.30
N TYR A 621 -19.94 -43.54 -15.57
CA TYR A 621 -18.90 -44.51 -15.93
C TYR A 621 -18.14 -44.15 -17.22
N LYS A 622 -18.78 -43.42 -18.15
CA LYS A 622 -18.16 -42.95 -19.40
C LYS A 622 -16.99 -42.00 -19.14
N VAL A 623 -17.13 -41.07 -18.18
CA VAL A 623 -16.08 -40.12 -17.80
C VAL A 623 -14.90 -40.85 -17.16
N VAL A 624 -15.17 -41.83 -16.28
CA VAL A 624 -14.14 -42.65 -15.64
C VAL A 624 -13.39 -43.50 -16.68
N ALA A 625 -14.10 -44.13 -17.62
CA ALA A 625 -13.51 -44.91 -18.70
C ALA A 625 -12.65 -44.03 -19.61
N LEU A 626 -13.14 -42.85 -19.98
CA LEU A 626 -12.38 -41.86 -20.75
C LEU A 626 -11.10 -41.47 -20.01
N ALA A 627 -11.18 -41.12 -18.72
CA ALA A 627 -10.01 -40.78 -17.91
C ALA A 627 -8.98 -41.92 -17.87
N ALA A 628 -9.42 -43.17 -17.64
CA ALA A 628 -8.53 -44.33 -17.56
C ALA A 628 -7.82 -44.61 -18.90
N ILE A 629 -8.57 -44.62 -20.01
CA ILE A 629 -8.03 -44.81 -21.37
C ILE A 629 -7.02 -43.71 -21.68
N ASN A 630 -7.41 -42.46 -21.44
CA ASN A 630 -6.59 -41.31 -21.79
C ASN A 630 -5.28 -41.28 -20.99
N VAL A 631 -5.33 -41.60 -19.70
CA VAL A 631 -4.13 -41.71 -18.85
C VAL A 631 -3.23 -42.85 -19.32
N ALA A 632 -3.78 -44.03 -19.60
CA ALA A 632 -3.00 -45.19 -20.06
C ALA A 632 -2.29 -44.93 -21.39
N ILE A 633 -3.01 -44.38 -22.37
CA ILE A 633 -2.45 -44.03 -23.68
C ILE A 633 -1.39 -42.93 -23.53
N THR A 634 -1.66 -41.90 -22.74
CA THR A 634 -0.69 -40.80 -22.55
C THR A 634 0.60 -41.30 -21.93
N ILE A 635 0.53 -42.16 -20.90
CA ILE A 635 1.73 -42.74 -20.29
C ILE A 635 2.50 -43.55 -21.33
N PHE A 636 1.82 -44.40 -22.11
CA PHE A 636 2.46 -45.21 -23.15
C PHE A 636 3.14 -44.36 -24.23
N VAL A 637 2.44 -43.35 -24.75
CA VAL A 637 2.94 -42.46 -25.81
C VAL A 637 4.10 -41.60 -25.31
N VAL A 638 3.93 -40.88 -24.20
CA VAL A 638 4.96 -39.97 -23.69
C VAL A 638 6.20 -40.74 -23.23
N TYR A 639 6.04 -41.91 -22.61
CA TYR A 639 7.16 -42.76 -22.23
C TYR A 639 7.86 -43.38 -23.45
N GLY A 640 7.10 -43.79 -24.47
CA GLY A 640 7.64 -44.26 -25.76
C GLY A 640 8.44 -43.18 -26.49
N LEU A 641 7.89 -41.96 -26.58
CA LEU A 641 8.58 -40.79 -27.13
C LEU A 641 9.84 -40.45 -26.31
N SER A 642 9.78 -40.58 -24.99
CA SER A 642 10.94 -40.35 -24.12
C SER A 642 12.06 -41.36 -24.39
N LYS A 643 11.71 -42.63 -24.63
CA LYS A 643 12.67 -43.67 -25.02
C LYS A 643 13.27 -43.38 -26.40
N TRP A 644 12.44 -42.93 -27.35
CA TRP A 644 12.87 -42.57 -28.70
C TRP A 644 13.85 -41.39 -28.70
N LEU A 645 13.59 -40.36 -27.89
CA LEU A 645 14.47 -39.20 -27.71
C LEU A 645 15.72 -39.48 -26.84
N LYS A 646 15.91 -40.73 -26.40
CA LYS A 646 17.01 -41.18 -25.53
C LYS A 646 17.07 -40.37 -24.23
N ILE A 647 15.93 -40.18 -23.58
CA ILE A 647 15.82 -39.56 -22.25
C ILE A 647 16.08 -40.62 -21.18
N ASP A 648 16.62 -40.23 -20.02
CA ASP A 648 16.72 -41.14 -18.88
C ASP A 648 15.34 -41.71 -18.50
N LYS A 649 15.31 -42.99 -18.14
CA LYS A 649 14.07 -43.72 -17.84
C LYS A 649 13.26 -43.04 -16.72
N ARG A 650 13.93 -42.45 -15.73
CA ARG A 650 13.26 -41.80 -14.59
C ARG A 650 12.59 -40.52 -15.03
N ILE A 651 13.32 -39.60 -15.66
CA ILE A 651 12.77 -38.33 -16.16
C ILE A 651 11.65 -38.60 -17.18
N GLY A 652 11.84 -39.55 -18.10
CA GLY A 652 10.82 -39.90 -19.09
C GLY A 652 9.52 -40.42 -18.46
N LEU A 653 9.63 -41.26 -17.42
CA LEU A 653 8.46 -41.76 -16.69
C LEU A 653 7.79 -40.64 -15.86
N LEU A 654 8.57 -39.74 -15.26
CA LEU A 654 8.06 -38.56 -14.55
C LEU A 654 7.27 -37.65 -15.48
N THR A 655 7.83 -37.30 -16.65
CA THR A 655 7.14 -36.50 -17.66
C THR A 655 5.87 -37.20 -18.14
N ALA A 656 5.91 -38.50 -18.39
CA ALA A 656 4.73 -39.28 -18.79
C ALA A 656 3.60 -39.25 -17.74
N CYS A 657 3.92 -39.51 -16.48
CA CYS A 657 2.95 -39.47 -15.39
C CYS A 657 2.41 -38.05 -15.14
N GLY A 658 3.27 -37.04 -15.21
CA GLY A 658 2.89 -35.64 -15.06
C GLY A 658 1.91 -35.18 -16.13
N THR A 659 2.22 -35.43 -17.41
CA THR A 659 1.36 -35.10 -18.55
C THR A 659 0.02 -35.84 -18.47
N ALA A 660 0.02 -37.11 -18.04
CA ALA A 660 -1.16 -37.96 -18.05
C ALA A 660 -2.17 -37.71 -16.91
N ILE A 661 -1.71 -37.36 -15.70
CA ILE A 661 -2.53 -37.41 -14.48
C ILE A 661 -2.92 -36.00 -14.00
N CYS A 662 -2.11 -35.39 -13.12
CA CYS A 662 -2.41 -34.11 -12.46
C CYS A 662 -1.26 -33.10 -12.49
N GLY A 663 -0.36 -33.23 -13.46
CA GLY A 663 0.65 -32.22 -13.71
C GLY A 663 1.85 -32.36 -12.77
N ALA A 664 2.32 -31.24 -12.23
CA ALA A 664 3.44 -31.21 -11.29
C ALA A 664 3.20 -32.10 -10.04
N ALA A 665 1.97 -32.16 -9.53
CA ALA A 665 1.64 -32.99 -8.37
C ALA A 665 1.88 -34.50 -8.63
N ALA A 666 1.60 -34.98 -9.84
CA ALA A 666 1.84 -36.38 -10.22
C ALA A 666 3.34 -36.70 -10.35
N VAL A 667 4.11 -35.80 -10.96
CA VAL A 667 5.58 -35.92 -11.04
C VAL A 667 6.15 -36.13 -9.65
N VAL A 668 5.72 -35.29 -8.72
CA VAL A 668 6.27 -35.25 -7.38
C VAL A 668 5.79 -36.44 -6.53
N ALA A 669 4.57 -36.93 -6.74
CA ALA A 669 4.06 -38.13 -6.06
C ALA A 669 4.76 -39.44 -6.51
N ILE A 670 5.14 -39.52 -7.79
CA ILE A 670 5.79 -40.71 -8.36
C ILE A 670 7.30 -40.74 -8.12
N ALA A 671 7.95 -39.57 -8.05
CA ALA A 671 9.41 -39.45 -7.88
C ALA A 671 10.02 -40.33 -6.76
N PRO A 672 9.44 -40.40 -5.53
CA PRO A 672 9.98 -41.25 -4.47
C PRO A 672 9.96 -42.75 -4.79
N GLN A 673 8.98 -43.22 -5.59
CA GLN A 673 8.81 -44.65 -5.87
C GLN A 673 9.85 -45.17 -6.85
N ILE A 674 10.22 -44.33 -7.81
CA ILE A 674 11.25 -44.65 -8.81
C ILE A 674 12.65 -44.17 -8.40
N LYS A 675 12.78 -43.66 -7.16
CA LYS A 675 14.02 -43.09 -6.60
C LYS A 675 14.64 -42.04 -7.54
N ALA A 676 13.80 -41.14 -8.05
CA ALA A 676 14.26 -40.02 -8.86
C ALA A 676 15.07 -39.03 -8.01
N LYS A 677 16.04 -38.36 -8.64
CA LYS A 677 16.78 -37.26 -8.01
C LYS A 677 15.89 -36.01 -7.92
N ASP A 678 16.22 -35.11 -7.00
CA ASP A 678 15.48 -33.86 -6.82
C ASP A 678 15.51 -32.99 -8.10
N GLU A 679 16.65 -32.98 -8.80
CA GLU A 679 16.82 -32.31 -10.10
C GLU A 679 15.90 -32.87 -11.20
N GLU A 680 15.76 -34.18 -11.27
CA GLU A 680 14.91 -34.88 -12.24
C GLU A 680 13.43 -34.58 -11.98
N THR A 681 13.07 -34.53 -10.69
CA THR A 681 11.71 -34.22 -10.23
C THR A 681 11.32 -32.78 -10.54
N ALA A 682 12.20 -31.82 -10.26
CA ALA A 682 11.97 -30.42 -10.55
C ALA A 682 11.88 -30.15 -12.07
N VAL A 683 12.77 -30.76 -12.87
CA VAL A 683 12.72 -30.64 -14.34
C VAL A 683 11.41 -31.21 -14.89
N GLY A 684 10.97 -32.38 -14.42
CA GLY A 684 9.70 -32.98 -14.82
C GLY A 684 8.49 -32.10 -14.45
N ALA A 685 8.45 -31.57 -13.23
CA ALA A 685 7.36 -30.74 -12.73
C ALA A 685 7.24 -29.42 -13.51
N ALA A 686 8.37 -28.72 -13.70
CA ALA A 686 8.42 -27.48 -14.46
C ALA A 686 8.07 -27.70 -15.95
N THR A 687 8.54 -28.79 -16.56
CA THR A 687 8.23 -29.12 -17.96
C THR A 687 6.72 -29.22 -18.17
N VAL A 688 6.04 -30.02 -17.35
CA VAL A 688 4.61 -30.30 -17.52
C VAL A 688 3.75 -29.05 -17.27
N ALA A 689 4.19 -28.18 -16.37
CA ALA A 689 3.52 -26.93 -16.11
C ALA A 689 3.63 -25.89 -17.23
N ILE A 690 4.82 -25.74 -17.82
CA ILE A 690 5.00 -24.87 -18.99
C ILE A 690 4.11 -25.38 -20.14
N LEU A 691 4.07 -26.70 -20.34
CA LEU A 691 3.15 -27.30 -21.31
C LEU A 691 1.69 -27.00 -20.97
N GLY A 692 1.29 -27.13 -19.70
CA GLY A 692 -0.07 -26.79 -19.27
C GLY A 692 -0.48 -25.37 -19.63
N THR A 693 0.43 -24.42 -19.43
CA THR A 693 0.23 -23.00 -19.76
C THR A 693 0.04 -22.78 -21.26
N ILE A 694 0.91 -23.38 -22.07
CA ILE A 694 0.84 -23.30 -23.54
C ILE A 694 -0.50 -23.86 -24.04
N PHE A 695 -0.91 -25.01 -23.53
CA PHE A 695 -2.15 -25.65 -23.96
C PHE A 695 -3.39 -24.94 -23.43
N THR A 696 -3.35 -24.32 -22.25
CA THR A 696 -4.44 -23.46 -21.76
C THR A 696 -4.68 -22.31 -22.72
N LEU A 697 -3.63 -21.56 -23.10
CA LEU A 697 -3.75 -20.46 -24.06
C LEU A 697 -4.26 -20.95 -25.42
N ALA A 698 -3.72 -22.07 -25.91
CA ALA A 698 -4.17 -22.66 -27.17
C ALA A 698 -5.66 -23.03 -27.11
N TYR A 699 -6.12 -23.61 -25.99
CA TYR A 699 -7.50 -24.05 -25.84
C TYR A 699 -8.47 -22.88 -25.74
N THR A 700 -8.11 -21.83 -24.99
CA THR A 700 -8.88 -20.59 -24.92
C THR A 700 -9.14 -20.00 -26.30
N LEU A 701 -8.17 -20.09 -27.22
CA LEU A 701 -8.30 -19.63 -28.60
C LEU A 701 -9.01 -20.63 -29.53
N LEU A 702 -8.92 -21.93 -29.24
CA LEU A 702 -9.50 -22.99 -30.06
C LEU A 702 -10.99 -23.25 -29.79
N TYR A 703 -11.54 -22.76 -28.67
CA TYR A 703 -12.95 -22.97 -28.30
C TYR A 703 -13.94 -22.67 -29.44
N PRO A 704 -13.87 -21.53 -30.17
CA PRO A 704 -14.81 -21.23 -31.25
C PRO A 704 -14.70 -22.17 -32.47
N VAL A 705 -13.56 -22.87 -32.62
CA VAL A 705 -13.22 -23.68 -33.81
C VAL A 705 -13.50 -25.16 -33.58
N LEU A 706 -13.52 -25.63 -32.33
CA LEU A 706 -13.65 -27.05 -32.00
C LEU A 706 -15.06 -27.61 -32.21
N GLY A 707 -16.09 -26.76 -32.28
CA GLY A 707 -17.48 -27.18 -32.51
C GLY A 707 -18.07 -28.09 -31.42
N LEU A 708 -17.48 -28.07 -30.22
CA LEU A 708 -17.97 -28.82 -29.06
C LEU A 708 -19.03 -28.01 -28.30
N SER A 709 -20.02 -28.69 -27.69
CA SER A 709 -20.93 -28.05 -26.74
C SER A 709 -20.18 -27.59 -25.49
N ALA A 710 -20.80 -26.76 -24.65
CA ALA A 710 -20.20 -26.35 -23.37
C ALA A 710 -19.83 -27.56 -22.49
N ASN A 711 -20.67 -28.58 -22.44
CA ASN A 711 -20.40 -29.81 -21.70
C ASN A 711 -19.26 -30.62 -22.34
N GLY A 712 -19.32 -30.83 -23.65
CA GLY A 712 -18.27 -31.54 -24.41
C GLY A 712 -16.91 -30.87 -24.32
N TYR A 713 -16.89 -29.54 -24.37
CA TYR A 713 -15.69 -28.74 -24.19
C TYR A 713 -15.17 -28.80 -22.75
N GLY A 714 -16.05 -28.82 -21.76
CA GLY A 714 -15.71 -29.08 -20.36
C GLY A 714 -15.04 -30.44 -20.18
N VAL A 715 -15.63 -31.51 -20.74
CA VAL A 715 -15.05 -32.85 -20.69
C VAL A 715 -13.70 -32.90 -21.40
N PHE A 716 -13.59 -32.29 -22.58
CA PHE A 716 -12.36 -32.23 -23.36
C PHE A 716 -11.22 -31.54 -22.59
N THR A 717 -11.46 -30.30 -22.12
CA THR A 717 -10.49 -29.49 -21.38
C THR A 717 -10.03 -30.21 -20.10
N GLY A 718 -10.95 -30.77 -19.31
CA GLY A 718 -10.64 -31.56 -18.11
C GLY A 718 -9.88 -32.85 -18.41
N ALA A 719 -10.18 -33.50 -19.54
CA ALA A 719 -9.54 -34.75 -19.95
C ALA A 719 -8.11 -34.57 -20.45
N THR A 720 -7.73 -33.40 -20.97
CA THR A 720 -6.43 -33.24 -21.65
C THR A 720 -5.49 -32.26 -20.95
N LEU A 721 -5.97 -31.21 -20.29
CA LEU A 721 -5.08 -30.24 -19.62
C LEU A 721 -4.45 -30.83 -18.35
N HIS A 722 -3.24 -30.39 -18.03
CA HIS A 722 -2.37 -31.09 -17.07
C HIS A 722 -2.64 -30.76 -15.60
N GLU A 723 -3.16 -29.58 -15.28
CA GLU A 723 -3.42 -29.14 -13.90
C GLU A 723 -4.83 -28.54 -13.75
N VAL A 724 -5.38 -28.54 -12.54
CA VAL A 724 -6.75 -28.00 -12.29
C VAL A 724 -6.82 -26.51 -12.61
N ALA A 725 -5.79 -25.73 -12.30
CA ALA A 725 -5.74 -24.30 -12.63
C ALA A 725 -5.77 -24.07 -14.15
N HIS A 726 -4.96 -24.83 -14.90
CA HIS A 726 -4.96 -24.83 -16.37
C HIS A 726 -6.33 -25.19 -16.94
N VAL A 727 -7.00 -26.17 -16.33
CA VAL A 727 -8.34 -26.63 -16.73
C VAL A 727 -9.38 -25.53 -16.55
N ILE A 728 -9.42 -24.89 -15.37
CA ILE A 728 -10.36 -23.80 -15.09
C ILE A 728 -10.16 -22.66 -16.10
N ALA A 729 -8.92 -22.22 -16.29
CA ALA A 729 -8.60 -21.15 -17.23
C ALA A 729 -8.92 -21.52 -18.69
N GLY A 730 -8.69 -22.76 -19.11
CA GLY A 730 -8.96 -23.23 -20.47
C GLY A 730 -10.44 -23.48 -20.75
N ALA A 731 -11.23 -23.84 -19.73
CA ALA A 731 -12.66 -24.10 -19.83
C ALA A 731 -13.52 -22.84 -19.66
N ALA A 732 -12.97 -21.74 -19.12
CA ALA A 732 -13.67 -20.49 -18.88
C ALA A 732 -14.45 -19.93 -20.10
N PRO A 733 -13.93 -19.99 -21.35
CA PRO A 733 -14.69 -19.56 -22.52
C PRO A 733 -15.99 -20.34 -22.78
N GLY A 734 -16.09 -21.58 -22.27
CA GLY A 734 -17.28 -22.42 -22.38
C GLY A 734 -18.37 -22.13 -21.34
N GLY A 735 -18.16 -21.16 -20.45
CA GLY A 735 -19.10 -20.79 -19.38
C GLY A 735 -19.11 -21.74 -18.19
N GLN A 736 -19.99 -21.48 -17.22
CA GLN A 736 -19.99 -22.19 -15.92
C GLN A 736 -20.24 -23.69 -16.04
N GLY A 737 -21.13 -24.11 -16.95
CA GLY A 737 -21.39 -25.54 -17.18
C GLY A 737 -20.18 -26.30 -17.73
N ALA A 738 -19.34 -25.64 -18.56
CA ALA A 738 -18.09 -26.21 -19.03
C ALA A 738 -17.06 -26.30 -17.89
N LEU A 739 -16.98 -25.28 -17.03
CA LEU A 739 -16.08 -25.21 -15.89
C LEU A 739 -16.34 -26.34 -14.89
N ASP A 740 -17.59 -26.52 -14.47
CA ASP A 740 -17.95 -27.54 -13.48
C ASP A 740 -17.61 -28.95 -13.98
N MET A 741 -17.98 -29.24 -15.23
CA MET A 741 -17.65 -30.51 -15.87
C MET A 741 -16.15 -30.70 -16.06
N ALA A 742 -15.41 -29.66 -16.46
CA ALA A 742 -13.97 -29.74 -16.63
C ALA A 742 -13.24 -30.06 -15.31
N VAL A 743 -13.68 -29.44 -14.21
CA VAL A 743 -13.13 -29.72 -12.87
C VAL A 743 -13.42 -31.16 -12.47
N ILE A 744 -14.66 -31.65 -12.64
CA ILE A 744 -15.03 -33.03 -12.30
C ILE A 744 -14.21 -34.05 -13.09
N VAL A 745 -14.08 -33.87 -14.42
CA VAL A 745 -13.27 -34.76 -15.27
C VAL A 745 -11.79 -34.70 -14.87
N LYS A 746 -11.28 -33.52 -14.50
CA LYS A 746 -9.90 -33.39 -14.04
C LYS A 746 -9.67 -34.09 -12.71
N LEU A 747 -10.56 -33.94 -11.74
CA LEU A 747 -10.49 -34.61 -10.45
C LEU A 747 -10.58 -36.14 -10.60
N THR A 748 -11.36 -36.63 -11.57
CA THR A 748 -11.40 -38.06 -11.93
C THR A 748 -10.02 -38.57 -12.39
N ARG A 749 -9.29 -37.79 -13.20
CA ARG A 749 -7.90 -38.12 -13.59
C ARG A 749 -6.93 -38.04 -12.41
N VAL A 750 -7.11 -37.08 -11.51
CA VAL A 750 -6.30 -36.97 -10.28
C VAL A 750 -6.47 -38.23 -9.42
N ALA A 751 -7.68 -38.79 -9.32
CA ALA A 751 -7.92 -40.03 -8.59
C ALA A 751 -7.14 -41.24 -9.17
N MET A 752 -6.87 -41.24 -10.49
CA MET A 752 -6.04 -42.27 -11.15
C MET A 752 -4.57 -42.26 -10.70
N LEU A 753 -4.12 -41.24 -9.98
CA LEU A 753 -2.79 -41.21 -9.35
C LEU A 753 -2.58 -42.41 -8.44
N VAL A 754 -3.59 -42.81 -7.68
CA VAL A 754 -3.52 -43.91 -6.71
C VAL A 754 -3.25 -45.26 -7.40
N PRO A 755 -4.09 -45.76 -8.32
CA PRO A 755 -3.82 -47.04 -8.98
C PRO A 755 -2.52 -47.04 -9.78
N ILE A 756 -2.14 -45.92 -10.40
CA ILE A 756 -0.91 -45.82 -11.18
C ILE A 756 0.33 -45.82 -10.29
N ALA A 757 0.29 -45.10 -9.18
CA ALA A 757 1.32 -45.17 -8.14
C ALA A 757 1.49 -46.61 -7.64
N LEU A 758 0.40 -47.34 -7.37
CA LEU A 758 0.49 -48.75 -6.96
C LEU A 758 1.16 -49.61 -8.04
N ILE A 759 0.76 -49.47 -9.31
CA ILE A 759 1.32 -50.23 -10.43
C ILE A 759 2.82 -49.92 -10.61
N ILE A 760 3.21 -48.65 -10.60
CA ILE A 760 4.60 -48.22 -10.76
C ILE A 760 5.46 -48.71 -9.58
N GLY A 761 4.96 -48.60 -8.34
CA GLY A 761 5.64 -49.11 -7.16
C GLY A 761 5.88 -50.62 -7.22
N LEU A 762 4.88 -51.41 -7.63
CA LEU A 762 5.01 -52.86 -7.82
C LEU A 762 5.97 -53.22 -8.96
N TRP A 763 5.92 -52.46 -10.07
CA TRP A 763 6.80 -52.67 -11.22
C TRP A 763 8.26 -52.33 -10.89
N SER A 764 8.50 -51.22 -10.18
CA SER A 764 9.84 -50.79 -9.76
C SER A 764 10.44 -51.72 -8.69
N GLY A 765 9.61 -52.21 -7.75
CA GLY A 765 10.02 -53.20 -6.74
C GLY A 765 10.43 -54.55 -7.33
N ARG A 766 9.74 -55.00 -8.39
CA ARG A 766 10.14 -56.21 -9.14
C ARG A 766 11.46 -56.05 -9.88
N GLN A 767 11.74 -54.86 -10.40
CA GLN A 767 12.99 -54.58 -11.13
C GLN A 767 14.20 -54.48 -10.20
N ALA A 768 14.02 -54.02 -8.96
CA ALA A 768 15.05 -54.01 -7.92
C ALA A 768 15.35 -55.41 -7.33
N SER A 769 14.41 -56.34 -7.43
CA SER A 769 14.55 -57.73 -6.94
C SER A 769 15.16 -58.69 -7.97
N GLY A 770 15.57 -58.19 -9.16
CA GLY A 770 16.18 -59.01 -10.22
C GLY A 770 17.65 -59.38 -10.01
N GLY A 771 18.16 -59.32 -8.77
CA GLY A 771 19.58 -59.51 -8.45
C GLY A 771 19.92 -60.60 -7.43
N GLU A 772 18.99 -61.05 -6.58
CA GLU A 772 19.31 -62.08 -5.58
C GLU A 772 18.15 -63.07 -5.36
N GLN A 773 18.53 -64.34 -5.40
CA GLN A 773 17.67 -65.51 -5.30
C GLN A 773 17.39 -65.81 -3.82
N GLN A 774 16.21 -65.48 -3.28
CA GLN A 774 15.77 -66.01 -1.98
C GLN A 774 14.25 -66.22 -1.89
N SER A 775 13.90 -67.52 -1.86
CA SER A 775 12.79 -68.21 -1.19
C SER A 775 11.45 -67.51 -0.95
N ALA A 776 10.41 -68.16 -1.46
CA ALA A 776 8.99 -67.96 -1.17
C ALA A 776 8.69 -67.79 0.35
N LYS A 777 8.32 -66.58 0.75
CA LYS A 777 7.46 -66.30 1.90
C LYS A 777 6.42 -65.28 1.45
N GLY A 778 5.15 -65.55 1.77
CA GLY A 778 4.00 -64.80 1.27
C GLY A 778 4.15 -63.29 1.44
N ILE A 779 3.66 -62.54 0.44
CA ILE A 779 3.67 -61.08 0.38
C ILE A 779 3.05 -60.54 1.68
N ARG A 780 3.90 -60.03 2.59
CA ARG A 780 3.42 -59.35 3.80
C ARG A 780 2.93 -57.98 3.38
N TRP A 781 1.75 -57.58 3.85
CA TRP A 781 1.17 -56.26 3.58
C TRP A 781 2.08 -55.09 3.99
N ARG A 782 3.05 -55.33 4.89
CA ARG A 782 4.09 -54.36 5.31
C ARG A 782 5.24 -54.17 4.30
N GLU A 783 5.36 -55.02 3.29
CA GLU A 783 6.42 -54.95 2.25
C GLU A 783 5.93 -54.37 0.92
N LEU A 784 4.66 -53.97 0.85
CA LEU A 784 4.17 -53.23 -0.32
C LEU A 784 4.90 -51.87 -0.36
N PRO A 785 5.61 -51.53 -1.46
CA PRO A 785 6.36 -50.28 -1.62
C PRO A 785 5.40 -49.11 -1.92
N VAL A 786 4.31 -49.02 -1.17
CA VAL A 786 3.29 -48.00 -1.31
C VAL A 786 3.63 -46.87 -0.34
N PRO A 787 3.90 -45.66 -0.82
CA PRO A 787 4.18 -44.56 0.07
C PRO A 787 3.00 -44.31 1.01
N TRP A 788 3.28 -44.27 2.32
CA TRP A 788 2.24 -44.14 3.34
C TRP A 788 1.32 -42.92 3.15
N PHE A 789 1.83 -41.86 2.52
CA PHE A 789 1.07 -40.64 2.22
C PHE A 789 -0.09 -40.86 1.23
N ILE A 790 -0.06 -41.92 0.41
CA ILE A 790 -1.17 -42.28 -0.50
C ILE A 790 -2.39 -42.74 0.29
N PHE A 791 -2.19 -43.49 1.39
CA PHE A 791 -3.27 -43.85 2.29
C PHE A 791 -3.84 -42.62 3.00
N GLY A 792 -2.98 -41.67 3.39
CA GLY A 792 -3.43 -40.38 3.93
C GLY A 792 -4.26 -39.58 2.94
N PHE A 793 -3.85 -39.50 1.67
CA PHE A 793 -4.62 -38.86 0.60
C PHE A 793 -6.01 -39.47 0.42
N LEU A 794 -6.09 -40.81 0.37
CA LEU A 794 -7.37 -41.53 0.28
C LEU A 794 -8.26 -41.31 1.52
N ALA A 795 -7.66 -41.31 2.71
CA ALA A 795 -8.39 -41.04 3.95
C ALA A 795 -9.01 -39.63 3.94
N MET A 796 -8.24 -38.61 3.56
CA MET A 796 -8.76 -37.24 3.46
C MET A 796 -9.86 -37.10 2.40
N SER A 797 -9.73 -37.78 1.25
CA SER A 797 -10.81 -37.82 0.25
C SER A 797 -12.07 -38.52 0.77
N GLY A 798 -11.92 -39.62 1.51
CA GLY A 798 -13.03 -40.32 2.15
C GLY A 798 -13.73 -39.46 3.21
N LEU A 799 -12.96 -38.75 4.05
CA LEU A 799 -13.51 -37.81 5.05
C LEU A 799 -14.31 -36.67 4.41
N ASN A 800 -13.81 -36.12 3.29
CA ASN A 800 -14.53 -35.12 2.51
C ASN A 800 -15.83 -35.70 1.90
N THR A 801 -15.75 -36.89 1.30
CA THR A 801 -16.88 -37.58 0.68
C THR A 801 -17.99 -37.92 1.69
N LEU A 802 -17.61 -38.31 2.92
CA LEU A 802 -18.55 -38.64 3.99
C LEU A 802 -19.16 -37.40 4.67
N GLY A 803 -18.74 -36.19 4.30
CA GLY A 803 -19.23 -34.94 4.90
C GLY A 803 -18.85 -34.77 6.37
N ILE A 804 -17.83 -35.49 6.85
CA ILE A 804 -17.40 -35.47 8.26
C ILE A 804 -16.75 -34.12 8.63
N ILE A 805 -16.11 -33.48 7.66
CA ILE A 805 -15.38 -32.23 7.82
C ILE A 805 -16.24 -31.08 7.27
N PRO A 806 -16.54 -30.01 8.05
CA PRO A 806 -17.27 -28.84 7.57
C PRO A 806 -16.57 -28.16 6.37
N GLN A 807 -17.35 -27.60 5.43
CA GLN A 807 -16.84 -26.98 4.20
C GLN A 807 -15.89 -25.80 4.44
N GLU A 808 -16.10 -25.02 5.50
CA GLU A 808 -15.19 -23.95 5.91
C GLU A 808 -13.82 -24.50 6.33
N MET A 809 -13.81 -25.61 7.06
CA MET A 809 -12.58 -26.29 7.48
C MET A 809 -11.88 -26.95 6.30
N ILE A 810 -12.63 -27.53 5.35
CA ILE A 810 -12.07 -28.07 4.09
C ILE A 810 -11.34 -26.97 3.33
N SER A 811 -11.96 -25.80 3.18
CA SER A 811 -11.37 -24.64 2.49
C SER A 811 -10.07 -24.19 3.16
N GLY A 812 -10.06 -24.07 4.50
CA GLY A 812 -8.84 -23.74 5.27
C GLY A 812 -7.73 -24.79 5.14
N LEU A 813 -8.07 -26.07 5.23
CA LEU A 813 -7.11 -27.17 5.08
C LEU A 813 -6.56 -27.30 3.65
N LEU A 814 -7.35 -26.96 2.64
CA LEU A 814 -6.90 -26.87 1.26
C LEU A 814 -5.93 -25.71 1.04
N VAL A 815 -6.17 -24.54 1.65
CA VAL A 815 -5.21 -23.43 1.63
C VAL A 815 -3.88 -23.84 2.28
N LEU A 816 -3.94 -24.55 3.41
CA LEU A 816 -2.76 -25.11 4.07
C LEU A 816 -2.04 -26.12 3.16
N SER A 817 -2.78 -27.00 2.49
CA SER A 817 -2.24 -27.97 1.52
C SER A 817 -1.41 -27.28 0.43
N TYR A 818 -1.97 -26.27 -0.25
CA TYR A 818 -1.24 -25.53 -1.29
C TYR A 818 -0.01 -24.79 -0.75
N MET A 819 -0.09 -24.25 0.48
CA MET A 819 1.06 -23.61 1.11
C MET A 819 2.22 -24.60 1.34
N LEU A 820 1.91 -25.78 1.88
CA LEU A 820 2.90 -26.84 2.11
C LEU A 820 3.55 -27.32 0.79
N LEU A 821 2.74 -27.48 -0.26
CA LEU A 821 3.20 -27.86 -1.58
C LEU A 821 4.07 -26.76 -2.22
N ALA A 822 3.69 -25.49 -2.11
CA ALA A 822 4.48 -24.37 -2.65
C ALA A 822 5.84 -24.25 -1.95
N MET A 823 5.89 -24.38 -0.62
CA MET A 823 7.16 -24.40 0.13
C MET A 823 8.05 -25.58 -0.30
N ALA A 824 7.46 -26.76 -0.48
CA ALA A 824 8.17 -27.93 -0.98
C ALA A 824 8.75 -27.71 -2.39
N MET A 825 7.96 -27.07 -3.26
CA MET A 825 8.34 -26.77 -4.64
C MET A 825 9.47 -25.73 -4.73
N ALA A 826 9.40 -24.67 -3.93
CA ALA A 826 10.50 -23.70 -3.82
C ALA A 826 11.78 -24.36 -3.29
N GLY A 827 11.66 -25.26 -2.30
CA GLY A 827 12.76 -26.06 -1.80
C GLY A 827 13.41 -26.92 -2.89
N LEU A 828 12.61 -27.65 -3.68
CA LEU A 828 13.12 -28.41 -4.82
C LEU A 828 13.78 -27.50 -5.87
N GLY A 829 13.22 -26.32 -6.15
CA GLY A 829 13.82 -25.33 -7.05
C GLY A 829 15.19 -24.83 -6.58
N LEU A 830 15.33 -24.53 -5.28
CA LEU A 830 16.63 -24.22 -4.65
C LEU A 830 17.59 -25.43 -4.70
N GLY A 831 17.08 -26.64 -4.88
CA GLY A 831 17.85 -27.86 -5.10
C GLY A 831 18.43 -28.02 -6.51
N VAL A 832 18.02 -27.19 -7.49
CA VAL A 832 18.39 -27.33 -8.91
C VAL A 832 19.17 -26.14 -9.45
N ASP A 833 20.31 -26.40 -10.09
CA ASP A 833 21.05 -25.37 -10.82
C ASP A 833 20.46 -25.13 -12.24
N ILE A 834 20.58 -23.89 -12.74
CA ILE A 834 19.97 -23.51 -14.03
C ILE A 834 20.65 -24.15 -15.25
N ALA A 835 21.92 -24.56 -15.12
CA ALA A 835 22.65 -25.28 -16.16
C ALA A 835 22.14 -26.72 -16.31
N THR A 836 21.78 -27.35 -15.20
CA THR A 836 21.15 -28.67 -15.11
C THR A 836 19.75 -28.63 -15.71
N PHE A 837 18.97 -27.57 -15.49
CA PHE A 837 17.69 -27.38 -16.17
C PHE A 837 17.85 -27.28 -17.70
N ARG A 838 18.81 -26.46 -18.19
CA ARG A 838 19.09 -26.36 -19.63
C ARG A 838 19.61 -27.66 -20.25
N ARG A 839 20.37 -28.44 -19.49
CA ARG A 839 20.94 -29.73 -19.91
C ARG A 839 19.89 -30.85 -19.96
N LEU A 840 19.05 -30.95 -18.93
CA LEU A 840 18.11 -32.05 -18.76
C LEU A 840 16.71 -31.74 -19.33
N GLY A 841 16.30 -30.49 -19.46
CA GLY A 841 14.90 -30.11 -19.73
C GLY A 841 14.46 -30.12 -21.20
N LYS A 842 15.37 -29.93 -22.18
CA LYS A 842 14.98 -29.77 -23.60
C LYS A 842 14.28 -31.01 -24.19
N LYS A 843 14.84 -32.20 -23.96
CA LYS A 843 14.28 -33.45 -24.51
C LYS A 843 12.97 -33.86 -23.82
N PRO A 844 12.85 -33.82 -22.47
CA PRO A 844 11.58 -34.04 -21.78
C PRO A 844 10.50 -33.06 -22.23
N PHE A 845 10.84 -31.79 -22.44
CA PHE A 845 9.91 -30.80 -22.96
C PHE A 845 9.38 -31.19 -24.34
N LEU A 846 10.24 -31.61 -25.26
CA LEU A 846 9.80 -32.07 -26.58
C LEU A 846 8.95 -33.34 -26.53
N ALA A 847 9.31 -34.32 -25.69
CA ALA A 847 8.52 -35.54 -25.48
C ALA A 847 7.12 -35.21 -24.93
N GLY A 848 7.08 -34.32 -23.93
CA GLY A 848 5.84 -33.84 -23.32
C GLY A 848 4.99 -33.05 -24.31
N LEU A 849 5.58 -32.14 -25.09
CA LEU A 849 4.86 -31.34 -26.09
C LEU A 849 4.19 -32.23 -27.14
N LEU A 850 4.95 -33.13 -27.77
CA LEU A 850 4.40 -34.06 -28.77
C LEU A 850 3.33 -34.97 -28.16
N GLY A 851 3.57 -35.46 -26.94
CA GLY A 851 2.60 -36.26 -26.21
C GLY A 851 1.33 -35.50 -25.85
N SER A 852 1.42 -34.22 -25.48
CA SER A 852 0.28 -33.36 -25.19
C SER A 852 -0.55 -33.06 -26.43
N ILE A 853 0.09 -32.88 -27.61
CA ILE A 853 -0.63 -32.76 -28.89
C ILE A 853 -1.43 -34.04 -29.19
N VAL A 854 -0.78 -35.20 -29.06
CA VAL A 854 -1.44 -36.50 -29.27
C VAL A 854 -2.58 -36.69 -28.26
N LEU A 855 -2.36 -36.33 -27.00
CA LEU A 855 -3.38 -36.33 -25.95
C LEU A 855 -4.57 -35.44 -26.30
N SER A 856 -4.35 -34.23 -26.82
CA SER A 856 -5.41 -33.34 -27.28
C SER A 856 -6.24 -33.99 -28.40
N VAL A 857 -5.58 -34.56 -29.42
CA VAL A 857 -6.28 -35.23 -30.53
C VAL A 857 -7.09 -36.44 -30.05
N ILE A 858 -6.50 -37.28 -29.21
CA ILE A 858 -7.16 -38.47 -28.66
C ILE A 858 -8.30 -38.07 -27.74
N GLY A 859 -8.11 -37.07 -26.88
CA GLY A 859 -9.15 -36.54 -26.01
C GLY A 859 -10.36 -36.05 -26.79
N PHE A 860 -10.13 -35.32 -27.89
CA PHE A 860 -11.20 -34.87 -28.78
C PHE A 860 -11.97 -36.05 -29.40
N VAL A 861 -11.24 -37.03 -29.95
CA VAL A 861 -11.85 -38.24 -30.56
C VAL A 861 -12.65 -39.04 -29.51
N LEU A 862 -12.15 -39.17 -28.29
CA LEU A 862 -12.84 -39.88 -27.21
C LEU A 862 -14.10 -39.14 -26.75
N VAL A 863 -14.08 -37.81 -26.66
CA VAL A 863 -15.29 -37.03 -26.31
C VAL A 863 -16.40 -37.25 -27.35
N CYS A 864 -16.05 -37.19 -28.64
CA CYS A 864 -17.00 -37.46 -29.72
C CYS A 864 -17.46 -38.93 -29.74
N GLY A 865 -16.53 -39.88 -29.59
CA GLY A 865 -16.83 -41.32 -29.66
C GLY A 865 -17.66 -41.87 -28.49
N PHE A 866 -17.55 -41.28 -27.29
CA PHE A 866 -18.35 -41.66 -26.13
C PHE A 866 -19.73 -40.96 -26.09
N GLY A 867 -20.01 -40.07 -27.03
CA GLY A 867 -21.23 -39.25 -27.07
C GLY A 867 -21.30 -38.31 -25.87
N LEU A 868 -20.18 -37.67 -25.53
CA LEU A 868 -20.06 -36.71 -24.42
C LEU A 868 -20.03 -35.26 -24.92
N ASN A 869 -20.21 -35.05 -26.24
CA ASN A 869 -20.41 -33.74 -26.85
C ASN A 869 -21.86 -33.29 -26.75
#